data_AF-A0A1L0C7A1-F1
#
_entry.id   AF-A0A1L0C7A1-F1
#
_cell.length_a   1.000
_cell.length_b   1.000
_cell.length_c   1.000
_cell.angle_alpha   90.00
_cell.angle_beta   90.00
_cell.angle_gamma   90.00
#
_symmetry.space_group_name_H-M   'P 1'
#
loop_
_entity.id
_entity.type
_entity.pdbx_description
1 polymer ?
#
loop_
_entity_poly.entity_id
_entity_poly.type
_entity_poly.pdbx_seq_one_letter_code
_entity_poly.pdbx_strand_id
1 'polypeptide(L)'
;MAITVSADGLSIIHKDSGGKASATLPDVCLTTVGNAVVPIPYGNSAESVDLDKGTTTVTMDGGNSIAIKGSIFAKSTGDAGGDKKGISSGTIEGEASFISCSPTVKFEGKGVCRLSDQMTMNKGNTLCLGGAQNPSVTLSVEEEGTYTVVVTCLYHDGYPFKNAGFDIVDAQGAVLGSGKLSASGVSSVSDIPPGKIGIVYKESDDDFVVLSPLRINPYYRPNFIDDAFFDSVSQAKQPFWKRSRMGPVSAPWGVTKKILSSDPDFSSIVKLETMSHFTHQHPSYSFNLISEQILASIDSKNSNSIALLAAQVLPFILDEGDILSVILRLPQHETPNSLLAYMRARGKGNPQSYLQNYDWDNASKNLNNELDSLLNKIKSRIESMKSEADRLDYVYLSNDIYSNHIDTIKSFKKSLSDKFDNLFKELQSKTNALLNDSLPISVTKDDIGFCSAESQKINNVVNSKLTIDLEEQKWVKIRAIHADRWQTPLLAENVKITTDSVVHVEKAVLNKKQLASTVSKSKDLALETQINEGGVIAFDDLKPAVDIVTVEFKGESGIEKDITDAQKSIETYLDGIYHTLVKDMSGFKQQWDEEGLLSLGDGVISGVKGWGNDLVELFSPQVWVDMGRTLASSGTDAFDYLYNNATDTYNSVTKSITDEDGNLHNVTWFTAQIAAGADDLQQSAIETIDDAIDSAQSLYDNTGNFLQKLECLAKNRQALLNLPEHIAEGDIDAIELFVDTVLMELDPEWAKEIKESDNFLKALFIIQDPSSALLYSAYLTLIIEAIPPNFYSYYAGKAGAYILLEVIFTIVISILTLGAGTAARIAAVTAKMALGTKRVSNLSHAEKALDTFIDTTKGLVDVLQDYDKLADKLIKRPLGTTKGRGNETITMTKANIKRDGKCRLCQSNKHRTPRYGRGELEYI
;
A
#
# COMPACT_ATOMS: atom_id res chain seq x y z
N MET A 1 47.42 -31.25 -26.28
CA MET A 1 48.07 -30.33 -25.31
C MET A 1 47.14 -29.13 -25.08
N ALA A 2 47.45 -28.20 -24.18
CA ALA A 2 46.76 -26.91 -24.17
C ALA A 2 47.14 -26.15 -25.47
N ILE A 3 46.20 -25.44 -26.08
CA ILE A 3 46.47 -24.66 -27.30
C ILE A 3 46.98 -23.29 -26.89
N THR A 4 48.19 -22.94 -27.32
CA THR A 4 48.83 -21.68 -26.91
C THR A 4 48.68 -20.54 -27.92
N VAL A 5 48.24 -20.83 -29.16
CA VAL A 5 48.26 -19.85 -30.26
C VAL A 5 46.88 -19.68 -30.93
N SER A 6 46.51 -18.42 -31.15
CA SER A 6 45.33 -18.02 -31.92
C SER A 6 45.70 -17.21 -33.18
N ALA A 7 44.80 -17.18 -34.15
CA ALA A 7 44.88 -16.38 -35.37
C ALA A 7 43.56 -15.63 -35.60
N ASP A 8 43.62 -14.30 -35.63
CA ASP A 8 42.47 -13.40 -35.65
C ASP A 8 41.46 -13.66 -34.50
N GLY A 9 41.97 -13.96 -33.29
CA GLY A 9 41.16 -14.24 -32.10
C GLY A 9 40.57 -15.66 -32.00
N LEU A 10 40.83 -16.53 -32.98
CA LEU A 10 40.34 -17.91 -33.04
C LEU A 10 41.49 -18.90 -32.89
N SER A 11 41.32 -19.95 -32.08
CA SER A 11 42.40 -20.92 -31.82
C SER A 11 42.77 -21.72 -33.07
N ILE A 12 44.08 -21.91 -33.30
CA ILE A 12 44.60 -22.61 -34.49
C ILE A 12 44.38 -24.12 -34.36
N ILE A 13 44.00 -24.78 -35.46
CA ILE A 13 43.88 -26.24 -35.52
C ILE A 13 45.22 -26.85 -35.95
N HIS A 14 45.68 -27.81 -35.16
CA HIS A 14 46.85 -28.65 -35.43
C HIS A 14 46.53 -30.09 -35.00
N LYS A 15 47.39 -31.06 -35.35
CA LYS A 15 47.07 -32.48 -35.20
C LYS A 15 46.55 -32.87 -33.79
N ASP A 16 47.33 -32.59 -32.75
CA ASP A 16 46.90 -32.81 -31.35
C ASP A 16 46.13 -31.64 -30.69
N SER A 17 45.45 -30.76 -31.45
CA SER A 17 44.68 -29.65 -30.87
C SER A 17 43.37 -30.12 -30.21
N GLY A 18 42.93 -31.35 -30.51
CA GLY A 18 41.65 -31.89 -30.06
C GLY A 18 40.46 -31.32 -30.82
N GLY A 19 40.70 -30.74 -32.00
CA GLY A 19 39.64 -30.16 -32.82
C GLY A 19 38.70 -31.23 -33.41
N LYS A 20 37.41 -30.91 -33.48
CA LYS A 20 36.36 -31.84 -33.96
C LYS A 20 35.40 -31.13 -34.91
N ALA A 21 35.08 -31.77 -36.03
CA ALA A 21 34.05 -31.33 -36.96
C ALA A 21 32.89 -32.34 -36.94
N SER A 22 31.65 -31.85 -36.83
CA SER A 22 30.43 -32.67 -36.79
C SER A 22 29.40 -32.16 -37.79
N ALA A 23 28.61 -33.06 -38.37
CA ALA A 23 27.76 -32.74 -39.51
C ALA A 23 26.59 -31.86 -39.07
N THR A 24 26.48 -30.69 -39.71
CA THR A 24 25.33 -29.79 -39.51
C THR A 24 24.24 -30.00 -40.55
N LEU A 25 24.57 -30.65 -41.67
CA LEU A 25 23.63 -31.14 -42.67
C LEU A 25 23.52 -32.69 -42.57
N PRO A 26 22.37 -33.28 -42.94
CA PRO A 26 22.21 -34.73 -42.88
C PRO A 26 23.11 -35.45 -43.90
N ASP A 27 23.85 -36.47 -43.47
CA ASP A 27 24.70 -37.27 -44.34
C ASP A 27 23.89 -38.39 -45.02
N VAL A 28 23.23 -38.06 -46.13
CA VAL A 28 22.26 -39.00 -46.74
C VAL A 28 22.97 -40.06 -47.57
N CYS A 29 22.90 -41.31 -47.10
CA CYS A 29 23.43 -42.49 -47.77
C CYS A 29 22.30 -43.42 -48.24
N LEU A 30 22.54 -44.13 -49.34
CA LEU A 30 21.67 -45.22 -49.77
C LEU A 30 21.89 -46.43 -48.86
N THR A 31 20.80 -47.01 -48.36
CA THR A 31 20.80 -48.08 -47.37
C THR A 31 19.79 -49.16 -47.74
N THR A 32 20.18 -50.42 -47.62
CA THR A 32 19.32 -51.59 -47.84
C THR A 32 18.42 -51.82 -46.62
N VAL A 33 17.11 -51.64 -46.79
CA VAL A 33 16.07 -51.91 -45.77
C VAL A 33 15.16 -53.01 -46.30
N GLY A 34 15.39 -54.24 -45.81
CA GLY A 34 14.73 -55.43 -46.35
C GLY A 34 15.10 -55.65 -47.82
N ASN A 35 14.10 -55.64 -48.70
CA ASN A 35 14.29 -55.80 -50.15
C ASN A 35 14.48 -54.46 -50.90
N ALA A 36 14.36 -53.31 -50.24
CA ALA A 36 14.43 -51.99 -50.87
C ALA A 36 15.76 -51.28 -50.54
N VAL A 37 16.25 -50.47 -51.48
CA VAL A 37 17.35 -49.52 -51.20
C VAL A 37 16.73 -48.13 -51.10
N VAL A 38 16.90 -47.47 -49.95
CA VAL A 38 16.28 -46.18 -49.63
C VAL A 38 17.30 -45.17 -49.10
N PRO A 39 17.12 -43.86 -49.31
CA PRO A 39 17.99 -42.83 -48.77
C PRO A 39 17.73 -42.63 -47.27
N ILE A 40 18.77 -42.74 -46.43
CA ILE A 40 18.71 -42.56 -44.97
C ILE A 40 19.77 -41.53 -44.54
N PRO A 41 19.42 -40.53 -43.71
CA PRO A 41 20.37 -39.58 -43.15
C PRO A 41 21.16 -40.21 -41.98
N TYR A 42 22.48 -40.08 -42.03
CA TYR A 42 23.40 -40.43 -40.95
C TYR A 42 23.98 -39.17 -40.29
N GLY A 43 24.47 -39.31 -39.06
CA GLY A 43 25.39 -38.34 -38.46
C GLY A 43 26.81 -38.63 -38.94
N ASN A 44 27.64 -37.60 -39.09
CA ASN A 44 29.05 -37.79 -39.45
C ASN A 44 29.94 -36.84 -38.64
N SER A 45 31.10 -37.31 -38.20
CA SER A 45 32.11 -36.53 -37.47
C SER A 45 33.54 -36.92 -37.85
N ALA A 46 34.45 -35.95 -37.79
CA ALA A 46 35.88 -36.11 -38.06
C ALA A 46 36.73 -35.33 -37.03
N GLU A 47 37.96 -35.78 -36.76
CA GLU A 47 38.80 -35.25 -35.67
C GLU A 47 40.20 -34.83 -36.15
N SER A 48 40.79 -33.83 -35.49
CA SER A 48 42.10 -33.25 -35.85
C SER A 48 43.26 -34.24 -35.76
N VAL A 49 43.13 -35.33 -34.99
CA VAL A 49 44.13 -36.39 -34.90
C VAL A 49 44.38 -37.07 -36.25
N ASP A 50 43.37 -37.08 -37.12
CA ASP A 50 43.45 -37.60 -38.50
C ASP A 50 43.93 -36.53 -39.51
N LEU A 51 44.48 -35.40 -39.06
CA LEU A 51 45.00 -34.34 -39.93
C LEU A 51 46.08 -34.86 -40.88
N ASP A 52 45.78 -34.73 -42.17
CA ASP A 52 46.65 -35.00 -43.32
C ASP A 52 46.73 -33.76 -44.23
N LYS A 53 47.78 -33.67 -45.05
CA LYS A 53 48.10 -32.52 -45.92
C LYS A 53 48.22 -31.20 -45.13
N GLY A 54 48.69 -31.26 -43.88
CA GLY A 54 49.06 -30.12 -43.03
C GLY A 54 50.44 -29.53 -43.38
N THR A 55 50.93 -28.64 -42.53
CA THR A 55 52.29 -28.07 -42.67
C THR A 55 53.39 -29.11 -42.51
N THR A 56 54.54 -28.87 -43.15
CA THR A 56 55.73 -29.74 -43.12
C THR A 56 56.98 -29.07 -42.57
N THR A 57 57.02 -27.73 -42.59
CA THR A 57 58.16 -26.90 -42.17
C THR A 57 57.86 -26.05 -40.94
N VAL A 58 56.58 -25.89 -40.57
CA VAL A 58 56.11 -25.14 -39.40
C VAL A 58 55.32 -26.08 -38.51
N THR A 59 55.57 -26.03 -37.21
CA THR A 59 54.90 -26.86 -36.20
C THR A 59 54.45 -26.04 -35.00
N MET A 60 53.31 -26.37 -34.40
CA MET A 60 52.81 -25.74 -33.17
C MET A 60 52.80 -26.73 -32.00
N ASP A 61 52.62 -26.24 -30.77
CA ASP A 61 52.17 -27.01 -29.59
C ASP A 61 52.73 -28.45 -29.51
N GLY A 62 54.05 -28.55 -29.29
CA GLY A 62 54.77 -29.82 -29.14
C GLY A 62 55.25 -30.48 -30.43
N GLY A 63 55.37 -29.74 -31.54
CA GLY A 63 55.89 -30.27 -32.81
C GLY A 63 54.80 -30.76 -33.78
N ASN A 64 53.55 -30.37 -33.54
CA ASN A 64 52.39 -30.78 -34.31
C ASN A 64 52.27 -30.04 -35.66
N SER A 65 51.96 -30.81 -36.72
CA SER A 65 51.54 -30.28 -38.02
C SER A 65 50.27 -29.45 -37.89
N ILE A 66 50.22 -28.32 -38.59
CA ILE A 66 49.15 -27.31 -38.52
C ILE A 66 48.23 -27.45 -39.73
N ALA A 67 46.92 -27.27 -39.52
CA ALA A 67 45.95 -27.28 -40.61
C ALA A 67 46.00 -25.96 -41.40
N ILE A 68 46.10 -26.06 -42.72
CA ILE A 68 46.17 -24.93 -43.67
C ILE A 68 45.22 -25.16 -44.84
N LYS A 69 44.99 -24.16 -45.68
CA LYS A 69 44.07 -24.29 -46.82
C LYS A 69 44.41 -25.50 -47.71
N GLY A 70 43.48 -26.45 -47.79
CA GLY A 70 43.64 -27.72 -48.51
C GLY A 70 44.13 -28.91 -47.67
N SER A 71 44.31 -28.73 -46.36
CA SER A 71 44.42 -29.83 -45.40
C SER A 71 43.08 -30.56 -45.24
N ILE A 72 43.15 -31.83 -44.82
CA ILE A 72 41.99 -32.70 -44.60
C ILE A 72 42.11 -33.41 -43.25
N PHE A 73 40.99 -33.87 -42.69
CA PHE A 73 41.00 -35.01 -41.78
C PHE A 73 40.77 -36.27 -42.63
N ALA A 74 41.71 -37.21 -42.60
CA ALA A 74 41.79 -38.32 -43.56
C ALA A 74 40.60 -39.28 -43.50
N LYS A 75 39.91 -39.33 -42.35
CA LYS A 75 38.73 -40.15 -42.10
C LYS A 75 37.61 -39.32 -41.46
N SER A 76 36.36 -39.66 -41.77
CA SER A 76 35.18 -39.28 -40.99
C SER A 76 34.42 -40.54 -40.55
N THR A 77 33.46 -40.43 -39.62
CA THR A 77 32.81 -41.57 -38.96
C THR A 77 31.34 -41.31 -38.66
N GLY A 78 30.51 -42.36 -38.73
CA GLY A 78 29.09 -42.34 -38.35
C GLY A 78 28.10 -42.78 -39.44
N ASP A 79 28.54 -42.79 -40.69
CA ASP A 79 27.77 -43.14 -41.89
C ASP A 79 27.98 -44.59 -42.38
N ALA A 80 28.74 -45.40 -41.63
CA ALA A 80 29.07 -46.79 -41.96
C ALA A 80 27.85 -47.72 -42.17
N GLY A 81 26.65 -47.34 -41.69
CA GLY A 81 25.40 -48.06 -41.92
C GLY A 81 24.86 -47.95 -43.35
N GLY A 82 25.32 -46.96 -44.14
CA GLY A 82 24.91 -46.76 -45.52
C GLY A 82 25.60 -47.75 -46.48
N ASP A 83 25.13 -49.00 -46.54
CA ASP A 83 25.79 -50.08 -47.29
C ASP A 83 25.84 -49.85 -48.82
N LYS A 84 25.01 -48.94 -49.36
CA LYS A 84 25.05 -48.47 -50.76
C LYS A 84 25.67 -47.07 -50.91
N LYS A 85 26.26 -46.52 -49.83
CA LYS A 85 27.10 -45.31 -49.74
C LYS A 85 26.38 -43.98 -49.93
N GLY A 86 27.11 -42.88 -49.66
CA GLY A 86 26.65 -41.50 -49.82
C GLY A 86 26.12 -41.21 -51.23
N ILE A 87 24.94 -40.56 -51.31
CA ILE A 87 24.24 -40.29 -52.57
C ILE A 87 25.06 -39.40 -53.51
N SER A 88 25.78 -38.42 -52.95
CA SER A 88 26.60 -37.45 -53.69
C SER A 88 28.06 -37.88 -53.79
N SER A 89 28.61 -38.52 -52.76
CA SER A 89 30.06 -38.86 -52.70
C SER A 89 30.41 -40.24 -53.26
N GLY A 90 29.47 -41.19 -53.24
CA GLY A 90 29.78 -42.60 -53.50
C GLY A 90 30.74 -43.23 -52.49
N THR A 91 30.87 -42.65 -51.28
CA THR A 91 31.71 -43.17 -50.17
C THR A 91 30.94 -43.30 -48.86
N ILE A 92 31.52 -44.07 -47.95
CA ILE A 92 31.24 -44.02 -46.51
C ILE A 92 32.54 -43.70 -45.78
N GLU A 93 32.46 -43.02 -44.63
CA GLU A 93 33.61 -42.69 -43.76
C GLU A 93 34.76 -41.94 -44.48
N GLY A 94 34.42 -41.18 -45.53
CA GLY A 94 35.40 -40.48 -46.39
C GLY A 94 36.02 -39.22 -45.76
N GLU A 95 37.09 -38.70 -46.35
CA GLU A 95 37.81 -37.51 -45.84
C GLU A 95 36.92 -36.28 -45.62
N ALA A 96 37.30 -35.46 -44.63
CA ALA A 96 36.74 -34.15 -44.36
C ALA A 96 37.73 -33.05 -44.76
N SER A 97 37.31 -32.07 -45.58
CA SER A 97 38.21 -31.03 -46.11
C SER A 97 37.80 -29.64 -45.66
N PHE A 98 38.76 -28.80 -45.25
CA PHE A 98 38.50 -27.40 -44.93
C PHE A 98 38.04 -26.59 -46.15
N ILE A 99 36.99 -25.80 -45.95
CA ILE A 99 36.39 -24.87 -46.93
C ILE A 99 36.93 -23.46 -46.69
N SER A 100 36.97 -23.01 -45.43
CA SER A 100 37.48 -21.70 -45.02
C SER A 100 38.82 -21.81 -44.25
N CYS A 101 39.50 -20.66 -44.14
CA CYS A 101 40.75 -20.48 -43.40
C CYS A 101 40.95 -18.98 -43.11
N SER A 102 41.91 -18.61 -42.26
CA SER A 102 42.29 -17.20 -42.05
C SER A 102 42.68 -16.49 -43.36
N PRO A 103 42.20 -15.25 -43.60
CA PRO A 103 42.59 -14.44 -44.76
C PRO A 103 43.95 -13.74 -44.54
N THR A 104 44.32 -13.51 -43.28
CA THR A 104 45.39 -12.64 -42.78
C THR A 104 46.61 -13.43 -42.33
N VAL A 105 46.40 -14.51 -41.55
CA VAL A 105 47.47 -15.35 -41.01
C VAL A 105 47.73 -16.54 -41.94
N LYS A 106 48.97 -16.68 -42.40
CA LYS A 106 49.37 -17.70 -43.39
C LYS A 106 50.62 -18.45 -42.95
N PHE A 107 50.58 -19.77 -43.06
CA PHE A 107 51.75 -20.65 -42.94
C PHE A 107 51.99 -21.36 -44.27
N GLU A 108 53.26 -21.50 -44.66
CA GLU A 108 53.65 -22.08 -45.97
C GLU A 108 52.95 -21.40 -47.18
N GLY A 109 52.66 -20.11 -47.05
CA GLY A 109 51.95 -19.31 -48.06
C GLY A 109 50.42 -19.51 -48.11
N LYS A 110 49.85 -20.41 -47.31
CA LYS A 110 48.41 -20.72 -47.27
C LYS A 110 47.78 -20.25 -45.96
N GLY A 111 46.51 -19.85 -46.00
CA GLY A 111 45.76 -19.44 -44.80
C GLY A 111 45.65 -20.58 -43.79
N VAL A 112 45.82 -20.28 -42.49
CA VAL A 112 45.72 -21.26 -41.40
C VAL A 112 44.25 -21.58 -41.08
N CYS A 113 43.92 -22.83 -40.77
CA CYS A 113 42.58 -23.26 -40.37
C CYS A 113 42.44 -23.25 -38.84
N ARG A 114 41.26 -22.85 -38.35
CA ARG A 114 41.03 -22.46 -36.96
C ARG A 114 39.68 -22.95 -36.45
N LEU A 115 39.42 -22.72 -35.15
CA LEU A 115 38.08 -22.71 -34.59
C LEU A 115 37.07 -22.01 -35.54
N SER A 116 35.92 -22.65 -35.73
CA SER A 116 34.81 -22.26 -36.61
C SER A 116 35.06 -22.24 -38.13
N ASP A 117 36.26 -22.63 -38.62
CA ASP A 117 36.46 -22.81 -40.06
C ASP A 117 35.66 -24.02 -40.60
N GLN A 118 34.89 -23.80 -41.68
CA GLN A 118 33.93 -24.74 -42.23
C GLN A 118 34.57 -25.93 -42.95
N MET A 119 33.90 -27.09 -42.98
CA MET A 119 34.42 -28.31 -43.62
C MET A 119 33.39 -29.04 -44.47
N THR A 120 33.82 -29.71 -45.54
CA THR A 120 33.08 -30.83 -46.15
C THR A 120 33.37 -32.10 -45.37
N MET A 121 32.49 -33.11 -45.41
CA MET A 121 32.72 -34.43 -44.80
C MET A 121 32.18 -35.56 -45.69
N ASN A 122 32.68 -36.79 -45.49
CA ASN A 122 32.45 -37.94 -46.36
C ASN A 122 32.64 -37.56 -47.86
N LYS A 123 33.79 -36.96 -48.20
CA LYS A 123 34.10 -36.45 -49.56
C LYS A 123 33.04 -35.49 -50.14
N GLY A 124 32.36 -34.73 -49.29
CA GLY A 124 31.35 -33.76 -49.70
C GLY A 124 29.93 -34.33 -49.83
N ASN A 125 29.65 -35.49 -49.25
CA ASN A 125 28.26 -35.95 -49.10
C ASN A 125 27.47 -35.08 -48.09
N THR A 126 28.17 -34.54 -47.08
CA THR A 126 27.62 -33.58 -46.11
C THR A 126 28.62 -32.46 -45.78
N LEU A 127 28.17 -31.46 -45.03
CA LEU A 127 28.91 -30.26 -44.62
C LEU A 127 28.85 -30.04 -43.10
N CYS A 128 29.96 -29.56 -42.56
CA CYS A 128 30.08 -28.92 -41.24
C CYS A 128 30.10 -27.40 -41.44
N LEU A 129 28.91 -26.78 -41.48
CA LEU A 129 28.74 -25.33 -41.65
C LEU A 129 28.91 -24.56 -40.33
N GLY A 130 28.78 -25.23 -39.19
CA GLY A 130 29.14 -24.72 -37.86
C GLY A 130 30.67 -24.67 -37.62
N GLY A 131 31.44 -25.27 -38.53
CA GLY A 131 32.89 -25.27 -38.50
C GLY A 131 33.52 -26.20 -37.45
N ALA A 132 34.81 -26.46 -37.64
CA ALA A 132 35.59 -27.26 -36.71
C ALA A 132 35.68 -26.59 -35.34
N GLN A 133 35.22 -27.28 -34.30
CA GLN A 133 35.32 -26.87 -32.91
C GLN A 133 36.73 -27.17 -32.40
N ASN A 134 37.25 -26.33 -31.50
CA ASN A 134 38.63 -26.40 -31.01
C ASN A 134 38.69 -25.68 -29.64
N PRO A 135 39.48 -26.14 -28.64
CA PRO A 135 39.63 -25.44 -27.36
C PRO A 135 40.08 -23.98 -27.50
N SER A 136 39.69 -23.12 -26.56
CA SER A 136 40.11 -21.70 -26.52
C SER A 136 41.54 -21.54 -26.00
N VAL A 137 42.18 -20.43 -26.35
CA VAL A 137 43.45 -19.99 -25.74
C VAL A 137 43.14 -19.25 -24.43
N THR A 138 43.91 -19.53 -23.37
CA THR A 138 43.83 -18.86 -22.07
C THR A 138 45.22 -18.47 -21.59
N LEU A 139 45.43 -17.20 -21.27
CA LEU A 139 46.61 -16.67 -20.58
C LEU A 139 46.34 -16.55 -19.07
N SER A 140 47.38 -16.52 -18.24
CA SER A 140 47.23 -16.24 -16.81
C SER A 140 47.47 -14.76 -16.50
N VAL A 141 46.89 -14.26 -15.40
CA VAL A 141 47.05 -12.86 -14.95
C VAL A 141 48.52 -12.50 -14.69
N GLU A 142 49.35 -13.50 -14.38
CA GLU A 142 50.79 -13.36 -14.13
C GLU A 142 51.59 -13.02 -15.40
N GLU A 143 51.03 -13.26 -16.59
CA GLU A 143 51.68 -13.00 -17.89
C GLU A 143 51.27 -11.64 -18.51
N GLU A 144 50.20 -10.99 -18.02
CA GLU A 144 49.60 -9.79 -18.65
C GLU A 144 50.12 -8.46 -18.07
N GLY A 145 50.48 -8.42 -16.78
CA GLY A 145 51.09 -7.25 -16.12
C GLY A 145 50.09 -6.23 -15.55
N THR A 146 50.56 -5.01 -15.28
CA THR A 146 49.77 -3.90 -14.70
C THR A 146 49.70 -2.68 -15.62
N TYR A 147 48.66 -1.86 -15.43
CA TYR A 147 48.39 -0.67 -16.24
C TYR A 147 48.61 0.64 -15.46
N THR A 148 48.96 1.70 -16.20
CA THR A 148 48.90 3.08 -15.69
C THR A 148 47.67 3.77 -16.27
N VAL A 149 46.81 4.26 -15.39
CA VAL A 149 45.55 4.92 -15.72
C VAL A 149 45.68 6.42 -15.52
N VAL A 150 45.48 7.19 -16.59
CA VAL A 150 45.42 8.65 -16.56
C VAL A 150 43.98 9.08 -16.31
N VAL A 151 43.77 9.86 -15.25
CA VAL A 151 42.46 10.32 -14.79
C VAL A 151 42.33 11.82 -15.07
N THR A 152 41.25 12.24 -15.70
CA THR A 152 40.92 13.65 -15.98
C THR A 152 39.52 13.98 -15.50
N CYS A 153 39.35 15.04 -14.71
CA CYS A 153 38.04 15.54 -14.29
C CYS A 153 37.92 17.06 -14.49
N LEU A 154 36.84 17.47 -15.17
CA LEU A 154 36.53 18.87 -15.50
C LEU A 154 35.12 19.23 -15.03
N TYR A 155 34.87 20.51 -14.78
CA TYR A 155 33.52 21.05 -14.67
C TYR A 155 32.86 21.13 -16.06
N HIS A 156 31.52 21.24 -16.11
CA HIS A 156 30.74 21.33 -17.36
C HIS A 156 31.11 22.53 -18.26
N ASP A 157 31.69 23.59 -17.68
CA ASP A 157 32.21 24.76 -18.39
C ASP A 157 33.67 24.59 -18.88
N GLY A 158 34.24 23.40 -18.73
CA GLY A 158 35.61 23.05 -19.17
C GLY A 158 36.72 23.45 -18.20
N TYR A 159 36.39 24.06 -17.05
CA TYR A 159 37.39 24.39 -16.04
C TYR A 159 37.89 23.11 -15.31
N PRO A 160 39.19 23.03 -14.96
CA PRO A 160 39.73 21.92 -14.19
C PRO A 160 39.07 21.72 -12.82
N PHE A 161 38.76 20.46 -12.45
CA PHE A 161 38.48 20.11 -11.06
C PHE A 161 39.81 19.87 -10.34
N LYS A 162 40.26 20.87 -9.57
CA LYS A 162 41.61 20.92 -9.00
C LYS A 162 41.66 20.28 -7.63
N ASN A 163 42.82 19.74 -7.26
CA ASN A 163 43.17 19.37 -5.89
C ASN A 163 42.18 18.42 -5.19
N ALA A 164 41.34 17.71 -5.94
CA ALA A 164 40.42 16.70 -5.41
C ALA A 164 41.11 15.35 -5.32
N GLY A 165 40.92 14.65 -4.21
CA GLY A 165 41.33 13.25 -4.06
C GLY A 165 40.38 12.32 -4.81
N PHE A 166 40.86 11.15 -5.22
CA PHE A 166 40.02 10.09 -5.78
C PHE A 166 40.58 8.70 -5.47
N ASP A 167 39.70 7.72 -5.43
CA ASP A 167 40.02 6.31 -5.28
C ASP A 167 39.52 5.54 -6.51
N ILE A 168 40.39 4.75 -7.13
CA ILE A 168 40.06 3.78 -8.18
C ILE A 168 39.63 2.49 -7.49
N VAL A 169 38.47 1.95 -7.87
CA VAL A 169 37.86 0.77 -7.23
C VAL A 169 37.61 -0.35 -8.24
N ASP A 170 37.56 -1.60 -7.78
CA ASP A 170 37.08 -2.73 -8.58
C ASP A 170 35.54 -2.77 -8.68
N ALA A 171 35.02 -3.78 -9.39
CA ALA A 171 33.58 -4.01 -9.54
C ALA A 171 32.85 -4.40 -8.22
N GLN A 172 33.59 -4.63 -7.14
CA GLN A 172 33.09 -4.96 -5.80
C GLN A 172 33.25 -3.78 -4.81
N GLY A 173 33.85 -2.67 -5.25
CA GLY A 173 34.09 -1.46 -4.45
C GLY A 173 35.38 -1.47 -3.64
N ALA A 174 36.27 -2.45 -3.81
CA ALA A 174 37.57 -2.45 -3.15
C ALA A 174 38.54 -1.50 -3.85
N VAL A 175 39.30 -0.71 -3.07
CA VAL A 175 40.24 0.29 -3.60
C VAL A 175 41.47 -0.40 -4.19
N LEU A 176 41.68 -0.20 -5.49
CA LEU A 176 42.84 -0.70 -6.26
C LEU A 176 44.00 0.31 -6.24
N GLY A 177 43.71 1.60 -6.13
CA GLY A 177 44.72 2.66 -6.04
C GLY A 177 44.07 4.03 -5.82
N SER A 178 44.83 5.00 -5.32
CA SER A 178 44.33 6.34 -5.01
C SER A 178 45.21 7.41 -5.63
N GLY A 179 44.64 8.58 -5.90
CA GLY A 179 45.36 9.72 -6.44
C GLY A 179 44.75 11.07 -6.04
N LYS A 180 45.38 12.14 -6.53
CA LYS A 180 44.91 13.52 -6.37
C LYS A 180 45.07 14.26 -7.69
N LEU A 181 44.05 15.04 -8.07
CA LEU A 181 44.07 15.82 -9.30
C LEU A 181 45.01 17.02 -9.17
N SER A 182 45.80 17.27 -10.22
CA SER A 182 46.66 18.44 -10.34
C SER A 182 45.87 19.72 -10.67
N ALA A 183 46.56 20.86 -10.76
CA ALA A 183 45.96 22.14 -11.14
C ALA A 183 45.35 22.18 -12.56
N SER A 184 45.67 21.20 -13.43
CA SER A 184 45.04 21.00 -14.75
C SER A 184 43.89 19.98 -14.73
N GLY A 185 43.52 19.45 -13.56
CA GLY A 185 42.43 18.47 -13.43
C GLY A 185 42.81 17.06 -13.89
N VAL A 186 44.11 16.78 -14.00
CA VAL A 186 44.67 15.50 -14.47
C VAL A 186 45.52 14.85 -13.38
N SER A 187 45.51 13.52 -13.31
CA SER A 187 46.38 12.70 -12.46
C SER A 187 46.71 11.36 -13.16
N SER A 188 47.61 10.57 -12.60
CA SER A 188 47.98 9.25 -13.12
C SER A 188 48.29 8.29 -11.98
N VAL A 189 47.68 7.10 -12.02
CA VAL A 189 47.90 6.02 -11.03
C VAL A 189 48.43 4.79 -11.77
N SER A 190 49.54 4.23 -11.30
CA SER A 190 50.16 3.01 -11.84
C SER A 190 49.73 1.77 -11.06
N ASP A 191 50.20 0.60 -11.52
CA ASP A 191 50.04 -0.69 -10.83
C ASP A 191 48.60 -1.20 -10.69
N ILE A 192 47.71 -0.74 -11.56
CA ILE A 192 46.31 -1.19 -11.62
C ILE A 192 46.23 -2.54 -12.37
N PRO A 193 45.59 -3.58 -11.80
CA PRO A 193 45.43 -4.87 -12.48
C PRO A 193 44.44 -4.81 -13.66
N PRO A 194 44.51 -5.77 -14.61
CA PRO A 194 43.52 -5.89 -15.69
C PRO A 194 42.09 -6.09 -15.16
N GLY A 195 41.09 -5.67 -15.95
CA GLY A 195 39.67 -5.84 -15.65
C GLY A 195 38.89 -4.53 -15.46
N LYS A 196 37.71 -4.66 -14.84
CA LYS A 196 36.75 -3.56 -14.66
C LYS A 196 37.09 -2.70 -13.46
N ILE A 197 37.32 -1.41 -13.71
CA ILE A 197 37.62 -0.40 -12.69
C ILE A 197 36.61 0.74 -12.72
N GLY A 198 36.26 1.24 -11.56
CA GLY A 198 35.47 2.46 -11.33
C GLY A 198 36.32 3.53 -10.65
N ILE A 199 35.76 4.73 -10.49
CA ILE A 199 36.41 5.83 -9.78
C ILE A 199 35.43 6.54 -8.86
N VAL A 200 35.89 6.89 -7.65
CA VAL A 200 35.16 7.63 -6.64
C VAL A 200 35.94 8.89 -6.30
N TYR A 201 35.39 10.06 -6.62
CA TYR A 201 36.00 11.35 -6.32
C TYR A 201 35.54 11.87 -4.95
N LYS A 202 36.46 12.52 -4.24
CA LYS A 202 36.20 13.33 -3.05
C LYS A 202 36.00 14.79 -3.49
N GLU A 203 35.50 15.63 -2.59
CA GLU A 203 35.47 17.08 -2.84
C GLU A 203 36.90 17.63 -2.99
N SER A 204 37.01 18.83 -3.58
CA SER A 204 38.29 19.53 -3.69
C SER A 204 38.84 19.91 -2.31
N ASP A 205 40.16 19.98 -2.17
CA ASP A 205 40.80 20.63 -1.02
C ASP A 205 40.82 22.17 -1.14
N ASP A 206 40.42 22.73 -2.29
CA ASP A 206 40.35 24.19 -2.50
C ASP A 206 39.07 24.80 -1.88
N ASP A 207 39.21 25.96 -1.24
CA ASP A 207 38.08 26.75 -0.72
C ASP A 207 37.04 27.03 -1.81
N PHE A 208 35.75 27.00 -1.44
CA PHE A 208 34.67 27.26 -2.39
C PHE A 208 34.58 28.74 -2.74
N VAL A 209 34.73 29.04 -4.02
CA VAL A 209 34.54 30.38 -4.59
C VAL A 209 33.24 30.39 -5.39
N VAL A 210 32.28 31.18 -4.92
CA VAL A 210 31.01 31.44 -5.61
C VAL A 210 31.26 32.33 -6.83
N LEU A 211 30.67 31.97 -7.97
CA LEU A 211 30.64 32.79 -9.17
C LEU A 211 29.46 33.75 -9.09
N SER A 212 29.73 35.01 -8.73
CA SER A 212 28.69 36.03 -8.55
C SER A 212 27.75 36.11 -9.78
N PRO A 213 26.44 35.89 -9.60
CA PRO A 213 25.43 36.07 -10.65
C PRO A 213 24.94 37.52 -10.75
N LEU A 214 25.36 38.39 -9.83
CA LEU A 214 24.87 39.76 -9.69
C LEU A 214 25.25 40.64 -10.89
N ARG A 215 24.34 41.52 -11.27
CA ARG A 215 24.54 42.53 -12.32
C ARG A 215 24.16 43.90 -11.78
N ILE A 216 24.81 44.96 -12.27
CA ILE A 216 24.46 46.34 -11.90
C ILE A 216 22.98 46.59 -12.21
N ASN A 217 22.24 47.18 -11.26
CA ASN A 217 20.85 47.57 -11.45
C ASN A 217 20.77 48.93 -12.19
N PRO A 218 20.23 49.00 -13.43
CA PRO A 218 20.11 50.26 -14.17
C PRO A 218 19.08 51.22 -13.55
N TYR A 219 18.19 50.72 -12.69
CA TYR A 219 17.16 51.49 -12.00
C TYR A 219 17.62 52.02 -10.63
N TYR A 220 18.81 51.65 -10.15
CA TYR A 220 19.34 52.11 -8.87
C TYR A 220 19.37 53.64 -8.78
N ARG A 221 18.78 54.22 -7.73
CA ARG A 221 18.82 55.65 -7.45
C ARG A 221 19.19 55.85 -5.97
N PRO A 222 20.44 56.25 -5.66
CA PRO A 222 20.84 56.47 -4.25
C PRO A 222 20.01 57.61 -3.62
N ASN A 223 19.82 58.69 -4.36
CA ASN A 223 18.99 59.83 -4.00
C ASN A 223 17.87 60.01 -5.06
N PHE A 224 16.64 59.68 -4.71
CA PHE A 224 15.46 59.86 -5.57
C PHE A 224 14.54 60.90 -4.93
N ILE A 225 14.54 62.12 -5.49
CA ILE A 225 13.81 63.29 -4.97
C ILE A 225 12.29 63.05 -5.02
N ASP A 226 11.58 63.45 -3.96
CA ASP A 226 10.14 63.23 -3.77
C ASP A 226 9.28 63.66 -4.96
N ASP A 227 9.46 64.86 -5.52
CA ASP A 227 8.66 65.34 -6.66
C ASP A 227 8.75 64.39 -7.87
N ALA A 228 9.97 63.99 -8.24
CA ALA A 228 10.21 63.08 -9.36
C ALA A 228 9.74 61.64 -9.05
N PHE A 229 9.80 61.22 -7.78
CA PHE A 229 9.28 59.94 -7.34
C PHE A 229 7.75 59.90 -7.44
N PHE A 230 7.06 60.89 -6.86
CA PHE A 230 5.58 60.98 -6.86
C PHE A 230 5.00 61.20 -8.26
N ASP A 231 5.66 61.96 -9.13
CA ASP A 231 5.27 62.07 -10.54
C ASP A 231 5.47 60.74 -11.30
N SER A 232 6.38 59.87 -10.86
CA SER A 232 6.57 58.53 -11.45
C SER A 232 5.54 57.50 -10.96
N VAL A 233 5.20 57.46 -9.66
CA VAL A 233 4.23 56.49 -9.11
C VAL A 233 2.77 56.86 -9.37
N SER A 234 2.47 58.14 -9.62
CA SER A 234 1.08 58.59 -9.81
C SER A 234 0.47 58.25 -11.18
N GLN A 235 1.29 57.89 -12.17
CA GLN A 235 0.87 57.33 -13.47
C GLN A 235 -0.34 58.04 -14.09
N ALA A 236 -0.20 59.35 -14.31
CA ALA A 236 -1.22 60.27 -14.85
C ALA A 236 -2.44 60.59 -13.96
N LYS A 237 -2.60 59.98 -12.78
CA LYS A 237 -3.47 60.53 -11.73
C LYS A 237 -2.82 61.79 -11.13
N GLN A 238 -3.62 62.72 -10.61
CA GLN A 238 -3.09 63.87 -9.86
C GLN A 238 -2.96 63.53 -8.37
N PRO A 239 -1.80 63.77 -7.73
CA PRO A 239 -1.65 63.68 -6.27
C PRO A 239 -2.61 64.63 -5.56
N PHE A 240 -3.15 64.23 -4.40
CA PHE A 240 -4.18 64.99 -3.67
C PHE A 240 -3.77 66.43 -3.31
N TRP A 241 -2.46 66.71 -3.24
CA TRP A 241 -1.93 68.03 -2.89
C TRP A 241 -1.73 68.99 -4.07
N LYS A 242 -1.87 68.52 -5.32
CA LYS A 242 -1.79 69.36 -6.53
C LYS A 242 -3.20 69.87 -6.90
N ARG A 243 -3.33 71.17 -7.22
CA ARG A 243 -4.64 71.80 -7.54
C ARG A 243 -5.20 71.28 -8.87
N SER A 244 -6.40 70.71 -8.84
CA SER A 244 -7.09 70.20 -10.03
C SER A 244 -7.35 71.29 -11.08
N ARG A 245 -6.97 71.03 -12.34
CA ARG A 245 -7.18 71.89 -13.50
C ARG A 245 -7.99 71.16 -14.58
N MET A 246 -9.31 71.10 -14.36
CA MET A 246 -10.37 70.65 -15.30
C MET A 246 -10.29 69.21 -15.83
N GLY A 247 -11.20 68.36 -15.35
CA GLY A 247 -11.46 67.00 -15.86
C GLY A 247 -12.41 66.24 -14.92
N PRO A 248 -13.12 65.19 -15.39
CA PRO A 248 -14.00 64.39 -14.54
C PRO A 248 -13.21 63.65 -13.45
N VAL A 249 -13.83 63.48 -12.28
CA VAL A 249 -13.17 63.10 -11.03
C VAL A 249 -12.81 61.60 -11.01
N SER A 250 -11.62 61.25 -11.51
CA SER A 250 -10.90 60.10 -10.98
C SER A 250 -10.47 60.38 -9.54
N ALA A 251 -10.50 59.38 -8.65
CA ALA A 251 -9.97 59.55 -7.29
C ALA A 251 -8.50 60.04 -7.34
N PRO A 252 -8.14 61.10 -6.58
CA PRO A 252 -6.77 61.61 -6.58
C PRO A 252 -5.80 60.58 -6.03
N TRP A 253 -4.57 60.59 -6.54
CA TRP A 253 -3.52 59.69 -6.10
C TRP A 253 -3.05 60.04 -4.68
N GLY A 254 -2.76 59.02 -3.88
CA GLY A 254 -2.39 59.19 -2.49
C GLY A 254 -3.60 59.49 -1.58
N VAL A 255 -4.78 58.93 -1.88
CA VAL A 255 -5.85 58.82 -0.87
C VAL A 255 -5.95 57.35 -0.48
N THR A 256 -5.03 56.96 0.41
CA THR A 256 -4.78 55.56 0.75
C THR A 256 -5.83 54.99 1.71
N LYS A 257 -6.09 53.69 1.60
CA LYS A 257 -6.96 52.91 2.49
C LYS A 257 -6.32 52.75 3.88
N LYS A 258 -7.13 52.38 4.87
CA LYS A 258 -6.65 52.07 6.24
C LYS A 258 -5.68 50.88 6.31
N ILE A 259 -5.79 49.91 5.39
CA ILE A 259 -4.98 48.67 5.36
C ILE A 259 -3.97 48.75 4.21
N LEU A 260 -2.68 48.72 4.52
CA LEU A 260 -1.57 48.95 3.58
C LEU A 260 -1.47 47.87 2.50
N SER A 261 -1.54 46.59 2.88
CA SER A 261 -1.46 45.44 1.96
C SER A 261 -2.49 45.45 0.83
N SER A 262 -3.61 46.15 1.02
CA SER A 262 -4.72 46.23 0.07
C SER A 262 -4.76 47.53 -0.76
N ASP A 263 -3.79 48.43 -0.58
CA ASP A 263 -3.79 49.76 -1.16
C ASP A 263 -2.99 49.86 -2.47
N PRO A 264 -3.62 50.23 -3.61
CA PRO A 264 -2.93 50.28 -4.90
C PRO A 264 -1.86 51.38 -5.01
N ASP A 265 -2.08 52.52 -4.36
CA ASP A 265 -1.16 53.65 -4.44
C ASP A 265 0.08 53.36 -3.56
N PHE A 266 -0.10 52.76 -2.37
CA PHE A 266 1.00 52.22 -1.56
C PHE A 266 1.77 51.10 -2.27
N SER A 267 1.07 50.16 -2.91
CA SER A 267 1.71 49.10 -3.72
C SER A 267 2.63 49.70 -4.80
N SER A 268 2.23 50.81 -5.40
CA SER A 268 3.02 51.54 -6.40
C SER A 268 4.27 52.21 -5.79
N ILE A 269 4.17 52.76 -4.58
CA ILE A 269 5.31 53.28 -3.81
C ILE A 269 6.31 52.17 -3.49
N VAL A 270 5.85 51.05 -2.90
CA VAL A 270 6.72 49.91 -2.55
C VAL A 270 7.44 49.40 -3.79
N LYS A 271 6.74 49.25 -4.93
CA LYS A 271 7.30 48.76 -6.18
C LYS A 271 8.42 49.64 -6.74
N LEU A 272 8.21 50.97 -6.81
CA LEU A 272 9.24 51.87 -7.34
C LEU A 272 10.43 52.02 -6.38
N GLU A 273 10.17 52.10 -5.07
CA GLU A 273 11.24 52.19 -4.08
C GLU A 273 12.09 50.91 -4.10
N THR A 274 11.47 49.72 -4.05
CA THR A 274 12.17 48.42 -4.17
C THR A 274 13.03 48.33 -5.44
N MET A 275 12.48 48.67 -6.61
CA MET A 275 13.22 48.61 -7.88
C MET A 275 14.41 49.58 -7.95
N SER A 276 14.31 50.73 -7.28
CA SER A 276 15.37 51.75 -7.25
C SER A 276 16.34 51.63 -6.06
N HIS A 277 16.06 50.73 -5.12
CA HIS A 277 16.82 50.58 -3.88
C HIS A 277 18.13 49.82 -4.06
N PHE A 278 18.08 48.62 -4.61
CA PHE A 278 19.23 47.71 -4.67
C PHE A 278 20.25 48.18 -5.70
N THR A 279 21.53 48.10 -5.34
CA THR A 279 22.67 48.43 -6.24
C THR A 279 22.80 47.43 -7.39
N HIS A 280 22.43 46.17 -7.13
CA HIS A 280 22.52 45.04 -8.05
C HIS A 280 21.16 44.38 -8.29
N GLN A 281 21.10 43.51 -9.29
CA GLN A 281 19.96 42.67 -9.64
C GLN A 281 20.44 41.27 -10.01
N HIS A 282 19.61 40.27 -9.72
CA HIS A 282 19.86 38.89 -10.12
C HIS A 282 19.08 38.55 -11.40
N PRO A 283 19.66 37.90 -12.42
CA PRO A 283 18.97 37.59 -13.68
C PRO A 283 17.72 36.71 -13.51
N SER A 284 17.73 35.81 -12.52
CA SER A 284 16.62 34.88 -12.25
C SER A 284 15.55 35.35 -11.25
N TYR A 285 15.69 36.53 -10.63
CA TYR A 285 14.73 37.03 -9.61
C TYR A 285 14.17 38.40 -10.01
N SER A 286 13.01 38.76 -9.46
CA SER A 286 12.28 39.98 -9.84
C SER A 286 12.00 40.88 -8.63
N PHE A 287 12.27 42.18 -8.79
CA PHE A 287 11.88 43.21 -7.81
C PHE A 287 10.37 43.22 -7.49
N ASN A 288 9.53 42.77 -8.43
CA ASN A 288 8.07 42.66 -8.21
C ASN A 288 7.78 41.66 -7.08
N LEU A 289 8.45 40.51 -7.06
CA LEU A 289 8.23 39.47 -6.04
C LEU A 289 8.63 39.96 -4.65
N ILE A 290 9.74 40.71 -4.52
CA ILE A 290 10.10 41.37 -3.26
C ILE A 290 8.98 42.31 -2.81
N SER A 291 8.46 43.14 -3.72
CA SER A 291 7.40 44.10 -3.42
C SER A 291 6.11 43.41 -2.98
N GLU A 292 5.74 42.31 -3.63
CA GLU A 292 4.58 41.47 -3.29
C GLU A 292 4.76 40.81 -1.91
N GLN A 293 5.95 40.28 -1.59
CA GLN A 293 6.23 39.69 -0.27
C GLN A 293 6.27 40.75 0.85
N ILE A 294 6.75 41.97 0.59
CA ILE A 294 6.62 43.09 1.54
C ILE A 294 5.13 43.38 1.80
N LEU A 295 4.31 43.50 0.76
CA LEU A 295 2.87 43.78 0.90
C LEU A 295 2.11 42.65 1.62
N ALA A 296 2.47 41.38 1.40
CA ALA A 296 1.88 40.25 2.11
C ALA A 296 2.31 40.19 3.60
N SER A 297 3.54 40.61 3.90
CA SER A 297 4.13 40.50 5.25
C SER A 297 3.84 41.70 6.16
N ILE A 298 3.66 42.90 5.61
CA ILE A 298 3.65 44.16 6.38
C ILE A 298 2.55 44.22 7.47
N ASP A 299 1.33 43.79 7.11
CA ASP A 299 0.20 43.75 8.05
C ASP A 299 0.17 42.43 8.84
N SER A 300 0.47 41.29 8.18
CA SER A 300 0.29 39.95 8.76
C SER A 300 1.42 39.50 9.69
N LYS A 301 2.66 39.94 9.41
CA LYS A 301 3.90 39.63 10.17
C LYS A 301 4.13 38.12 10.39
N ASN A 302 3.54 37.27 9.54
CA ASN A 302 3.62 35.82 9.70
C ASN A 302 5.01 35.31 9.29
N SER A 303 5.50 34.27 9.98
CA SER A 303 6.89 33.81 9.80
C SER A 303 7.16 33.24 8.40
N ASN A 304 6.19 32.56 7.77
CA ASN A 304 6.36 31.95 6.45
C ASN A 304 6.54 33.02 5.35
N SER A 305 5.74 34.09 5.37
CA SER A 305 5.89 35.23 4.44
C SER A 305 7.20 36.00 4.64
N ILE A 306 7.70 36.05 5.89
CA ILE A 306 8.99 36.66 6.21
C ILE A 306 10.15 35.78 5.71
N ALA A 307 10.03 34.45 5.81
CA ALA A 307 10.99 33.52 5.19
C ALA A 307 10.99 33.61 3.66
N LEU A 308 9.81 33.75 3.03
CA LEU A 308 9.69 34.00 1.60
C LEU A 308 10.28 35.36 1.20
N LEU A 309 10.08 36.41 2.00
CA LEU A 309 10.71 37.72 1.78
C LEU A 309 12.24 37.61 1.83
N ALA A 310 12.80 36.93 2.84
CA ALA A 310 14.24 36.66 2.90
C ALA A 310 14.74 35.94 1.63
N ALA A 311 14.05 34.88 1.21
CA ALA A 311 14.40 34.11 0.01
C ALA A 311 14.31 34.94 -1.29
N GLN A 312 13.46 35.97 -1.37
CA GLN A 312 13.43 36.87 -2.53
C GLN A 312 14.49 37.97 -2.49
N VAL A 313 14.93 38.41 -1.30
CA VAL A 313 15.88 39.53 -1.14
C VAL A 313 17.34 39.09 -1.18
N LEU A 314 17.68 37.95 -0.55
CA LEU A 314 19.07 37.44 -0.48
C LEU A 314 19.80 37.41 -1.85
N PRO A 315 19.17 36.97 -2.97
CA PRO A 315 19.79 36.97 -4.29
C PRO A 315 20.19 38.35 -4.85
N PHE A 316 19.78 39.46 -4.23
CA PHE A 316 20.11 40.83 -4.66
C PHE A 316 21.25 41.46 -3.86
N ILE A 317 21.63 40.86 -2.73
CA ILE A 317 22.54 41.46 -1.74
C ILE A 317 23.80 40.62 -1.43
N LEU A 318 23.78 39.32 -1.74
CA LEU A 318 24.89 38.39 -1.54
C LEU A 318 25.15 37.60 -2.83
N ASP A 319 26.42 37.28 -3.12
CA ASP A 319 26.81 36.51 -4.30
C ASP A 319 26.27 35.07 -4.24
N GLU A 320 26.25 34.50 -3.03
CA GLU A 320 25.65 33.22 -2.66
C GLU A 320 24.13 33.26 -2.44
N GLY A 321 23.49 34.42 -2.65
CA GLY A 321 22.09 34.63 -2.28
C GLY A 321 21.08 33.69 -2.95
N ASP A 322 21.36 33.22 -4.17
CA ASP A 322 20.56 32.17 -4.86
C ASP A 322 20.64 30.82 -4.12
N ILE A 323 21.83 30.46 -3.62
CA ILE A 323 22.06 29.23 -2.84
C ILE A 323 21.29 29.30 -1.52
N LEU A 324 21.40 30.40 -0.76
CA LEU A 324 20.66 30.59 0.49
C LEU A 324 19.14 30.60 0.26
N SER A 325 18.68 31.25 -0.81
CA SER A 325 17.29 31.28 -1.24
C SER A 325 16.74 29.87 -1.54
N VAL A 326 17.57 28.99 -2.10
CA VAL A 326 17.24 27.57 -2.28
C VAL A 326 17.19 26.84 -0.95
N ILE A 327 18.19 26.94 -0.08
CA ILE A 327 18.21 26.20 1.19
C ILE A 327 17.00 26.56 2.07
N LEU A 328 16.61 27.85 2.09
CA LEU A 328 15.39 28.34 2.75
C LEU A 328 14.12 27.65 2.25
N ARG A 329 14.02 27.43 0.93
CA ARG A 329 12.86 26.83 0.26
C ARG A 329 12.99 25.31 0.02
N LEU A 330 14.10 24.70 0.43
CA LEU A 330 14.40 23.30 0.10
C LEU A 330 13.39 22.35 0.78
N PRO A 331 12.63 21.53 0.02
CA PRO A 331 11.70 20.57 0.59
C PRO A 331 12.46 19.39 1.24
N GLN A 332 11.78 18.66 2.14
CA GLN A 332 12.41 17.58 2.94
C GLN A 332 12.98 16.41 2.13
N HIS A 333 12.56 16.22 0.87
CA HIS A 333 12.96 15.09 0.03
C HIS A 333 14.18 15.36 -0.86
N GLU A 334 14.61 16.62 -1.00
CA GLU A 334 15.79 16.92 -1.83
C GLU A 334 17.06 16.49 -1.09
N THR A 335 17.94 15.80 -1.80
CA THR A 335 19.12 15.15 -1.19
C THR A 335 20.27 16.14 -0.98
N PRO A 336 21.20 15.86 -0.04
CA PRO A 336 22.44 16.62 0.08
C PRO A 336 23.23 16.61 -1.23
N ASN A 337 23.21 15.51 -1.98
CA ASN A 337 23.87 15.39 -3.28
C ASN A 337 23.25 16.32 -4.33
N SER A 338 21.91 16.45 -4.40
CA SER A 338 21.23 17.45 -5.24
C SER A 338 21.69 18.88 -4.91
N LEU A 339 21.74 19.23 -3.62
CA LEU A 339 22.13 20.56 -3.15
C LEU A 339 23.60 20.88 -3.48
N LEU A 340 24.52 19.94 -3.20
CA LEU A 340 25.93 20.12 -3.49
C LEU A 340 26.17 20.18 -5.01
N ALA A 341 25.50 19.36 -5.82
CA ALA A 341 25.54 19.49 -7.28
C ALA A 341 24.98 20.83 -7.78
N TYR A 342 23.94 21.37 -7.12
CA TYR A 342 23.41 22.70 -7.41
C TYR A 342 24.41 23.82 -7.07
N MET A 343 25.18 23.67 -5.99
CA MET A 343 26.30 24.56 -5.65
C MET A 343 27.46 24.45 -6.64
N ARG A 344 27.88 23.24 -7.05
CA ARG A 344 28.97 23.05 -8.04
C ARG A 344 28.65 23.62 -9.43
N ALA A 345 27.38 23.95 -9.71
CA ALA A 345 26.97 24.72 -10.89
C ALA A 345 27.17 26.25 -10.75
N ARG A 346 27.36 26.75 -9.52
CA ARG A 346 27.43 28.17 -9.14
C ARG A 346 28.77 28.58 -8.50
N GLY A 347 29.70 27.65 -8.33
CA GLY A 347 31.01 27.92 -7.75
C GLY A 347 32.00 26.79 -8.01
N LYS A 348 33.25 26.97 -7.57
CA LYS A 348 34.37 26.03 -7.74
C LYS A 348 35.05 25.81 -6.39
N GLY A 349 35.66 24.65 -6.14
CA GLY A 349 36.18 24.28 -4.80
C GLY A 349 35.19 23.42 -4.01
N ASN A 350 35.25 23.46 -2.67
CA ASN A 350 34.53 22.55 -1.76
C ASN A 350 33.20 23.11 -1.20
N PRO A 351 32.03 22.82 -1.80
CA PRO A 351 30.74 23.33 -1.31
C PRO A 351 30.34 22.82 0.08
N GLN A 352 30.80 21.63 0.49
CA GLN A 352 30.47 21.06 1.81
C GLN A 352 31.18 21.83 2.94
N SER A 353 32.49 22.03 2.82
CA SER A 353 33.27 22.80 3.79
C SER A 353 32.87 24.27 3.83
N TYR A 354 32.39 24.83 2.70
CA TYR A 354 31.85 26.18 2.67
C TYR A 354 30.59 26.34 3.52
N LEU A 355 29.59 25.47 3.37
CA LEU A 355 28.36 25.53 4.16
C LEU A 355 28.61 25.26 5.66
N GLN A 356 29.52 24.34 5.99
CA GLN A 356 29.91 24.04 7.38
C GLN A 356 30.53 25.23 8.10
N ASN A 357 31.28 26.07 7.39
CA ASN A 357 31.99 27.24 7.93
C ASN A 357 31.35 28.58 7.53
N TYR A 358 30.11 28.56 7.04
CA TYR A 358 29.44 29.75 6.54
C TYR A 358 29.08 30.75 7.65
N ASP A 359 29.25 32.05 7.39
CA ASP A 359 28.97 33.13 8.33
C ASP A 359 27.48 33.55 8.26
N TRP A 360 26.64 32.72 8.89
CA TRP A 360 25.19 32.93 8.97
C TRP A 360 24.81 34.24 9.68
N ASP A 361 25.61 34.71 10.65
CA ASP A 361 25.36 35.94 11.40
C ASP A 361 25.59 37.18 10.52
N ASN A 362 26.68 37.21 9.74
CA ASN A 362 26.92 38.27 8.76
C ASN A 362 25.85 38.28 7.67
N ALA A 363 25.39 37.11 7.22
CA ALA A 363 24.30 37.00 6.25
C ALA A 363 22.95 37.56 6.79
N SER A 364 22.56 37.19 8.02
CA SER A 364 21.39 37.78 8.70
C SER A 364 21.52 39.30 8.83
N LYS A 365 22.71 39.77 9.23
CA LYS A 365 22.99 41.19 9.42
C LYS A 365 22.90 41.99 8.13
N ASN A 366 23.40 41.46 7.02
CA ASN A 366 23.32 42.12 5.71
C ASN A 366 21.87 42.20 5.20
N LEU A 367 21.09 41.11 5.36
CA LEU A 367 19.66 41.11 5.04
C LEU A 367 18.88 42.14 5.87
N ASN A 368 19.14 42.17 7.19
CA ASN A 368 18.53 43.13 8.11
C ASN A 368 18.85 44.58 7.70
N ASN A 369 20.12 44.90 7.46
CA ASN A 369 20.55 46.26 7.12
C ASN A 369 19.90 46.77 5.82
N GLU A 370 19.84 45.94 4.77
CA GLU A 370 19.26 46.35 3.49
C GLU A 370 17.73 46.51 3.59
N LEU A 371 17.02 45.58 4.25
CA LEU A 371 15.58 45.71 4.45
C LEU A 371 15.21 46.87 5.39
N ASP A 372 16.04 47.16 6.40
CA ASP A 372 15.89 48.34 7.25
C ASP A 372 16.02 49.62 6.42
N SER A 373 17.05 49.70 5.56
CA SER A 373 17.27 50.80 4.62
C SER A 373 16.08 51.00 3.67
N LEU A 374 15.57 49.92 3.06
CA LEU A 374 14.42 49.97 2.15
C LEU A 374 13.14 50.43 2.86
N LEU A 375 12.82 49.82 4.01
CA LEU A 375 11.64 50.18 4.78
C LEU A 375 11.72 51.61 5.34
N ASN A 376 12.91 52.12 5.67
CA ASN A 376 13.09 53.53 6.04
C ASN A 376 12.76 54.46 4.87
N LYS A 377 13.22 54.17 3.64
CA LYS A 377 12.87 54.99 2.46
C LYS A 377 11.36 54.96 2.19
N ILE A 378 10.73 53.78 2.20
CA ILE A 378 9.27 53.63 2.03
C ILE A 378 8.52 54.45 3.09
N LYS A 379 8.89 54.31 4.37
CA LYS A 379 8.31 55.07 5.48
C LYS A 379 8.44 56.57 5.25
N SER A 380 9.60 57.06 4.79
CA SER A 380 9.80 58.49 4.54
C SER A 380 8.98 59.04 3.37
N ARG A 381 8.61 58.24 2.35
CA ARG A 381 7.59 58.66 1.37
C ARG A 381 6.23 58.92 2.04
N ILE A 382 5.85 58.08 3.01
CA ILE A 382 4.61 58.27 3.78
C ILE A 382 4.71 59.48 4.71
N GLU A 383 5.89 59.75 5.31
CA GLU A 383 6.16 60.97 6.10
C GLU A 383 6.05 62.25 5.24
N SER A 384 6.50 62.24 3.98
CA SER A 384 6.30 63.34 3.03
C SER A 384 4.82 63.52 2.64
N MET A 385 4.10 62.43 2.36
CA MET A 385 2.65 62.47 2.07
C MET A 385 1.84 62.98 3.29
N LYS A 386 2.25 62.61 4.51
CA LYS A 386 1.67 63.16 5.75
C LYS A 386 1.92 64.67 5.84
N SER A 387 3.13 65.11 5.55
CA SER A 387 3.51 66.52 5.60
C SER A 387 2.71 67.38 4.61
N GLU A 388 2.43 66.86 3.42
CA GLU A 388 1.54 67.51 2.44
C GLU A 388 0.06 67.50 2.86
N ALA A 389 -0.40 66.49 3.59
CA ALA A 389 -1.73 66.48 4.20
C ALA A 389 -1.85 67.50 5.35
N ASP A 390 -0.83 67.62 6.21
CA ASP A 390 -0.74 68.65 7.26
C ASP A 390 -0.74 70.05 6.65
N ARG A 391 0.03 70.28 5.58
CA ARG A 391 0.11 71.56 4.84
C ARG A 391 -1.22 72.01 4.21
N LEU A 392 -2.20 71.12 4.13
CA LEU A 392 -3.52 71.35 3.53
C LEU A 392 -4.68 71.16 4.52
N ASP A 393 -4.38 71.05 5.83
CA ASP A 393 -5.35 70.80 6.91
C ASP A 393 -6.20 69.53 6.72
N TYR A 394 -5.68 68.51 6.02
CA TYR A 394 -6.35 67.22 5.80
C TYR A 394 -6.17 66.28 7.01
N VAL A 395 -6.75 66.67 8.15
CA VAL A 395 -6.62 66.03 9.46
C VAL A 395 -6.82 64.50 9.42
N TYR A 396 -7.87 64.01 8.75
CA TYR A 396 -8.15 62.57 8.63
C TYR A 396 -7.03 61.80 7.92
N LEU A 397 -6.49 62.35 6.83
CA LEU A 397 -5.40 61.70 6.10
C LEU A 397 -4.10 61.71 6.93
N SER A 398 -3.80 62.83 7.59
CA SER A 398 -2.58 62.96 8.39
C SER A 398 -2.59 62.10 9.66
N ASN A 399 -3.63 62.23 10.49
CA ASN A 399 -3.68 61.64 11.83
C ASN A 399 -4.23 60.20 11.81
N ASP A 400 -5.30 59.93 11.06
CA ASP A 400 -5.97 58.62 11.13
C ASP A 400 -5.44 57.60 10.11
N ILE A 401 -4.87 58.07 8.98
CA ILE A 401 -4.35 57.22 7.91
C ILE A 401 -2.82 57.14 7.97
N TYR A 402 -2.09 58.24 7.65
CA TYR A 402 -0.64 58.17 7.47
C TYR A 402 0.13 57.92 8.75
N SER A 403 -0.32 58.46 9.89
CA SER A 403 0.33 58.17 11.18
C SER A 403 0.23 56.67 11.53
N ASN A 404 -0.95 56.07 11.33
CA ASN A 404 -1.16 54.63 11.49
C ASN A 404 -0.31 53.80 10.51
N HIS A 405 -0.18 54.22 9.25
CA HIS A 405 0.68 53.56 8.26
C HIS A 405 2.16 53.59 8.65
N ILE A 406 2.65 54.73 9.12
CA ILE A 406 4.02 54.90 9.61
C ILE A 406 4.27 53.96 10.80
N ASP A 407 3.32 53.82 11.72
CA ASP A 407 3.45 52.95 12.88
C ASP A 407 3.35 51.45 12.52
N THR A 408 2.53 51.07 11.53
CA THR A 408 2.56 49.73 10.94
C THR A 408 3.92 49.40 10.34
N ILE A 409 4.53 50.31 9.56
CA ILE A 409 5.86 50.10 8.97
C ILE A 409 6.94 49.97 10.07
N LYS A 410 6.94 50.84 11.09
CA LYS A 410 7.85 50.73 12.25
C LYS A 410 7.70 49.38 12.97
N SER A 411 6.47 48.93 13.19
CA SER A 411 6.16 47.67 13.85
C SER A 411 6.60 46.46 13.03
N PHE A 412 6.40 46.49 11.70
CA PHE A 412 6.88 45.46 10.78
C PHE A 412 8.42 45.39 10.78
N LYS A 413 9.10 46.53 10.59
CA LYS A 413 10.57 46.64 10.66
C LYS A 413 11.13 46.05 11.96
N LYS A 414 10.56 46.40 13.12
CA LYS A 414 10.99 45.79 14.41
C LYS A 414 10.81 44.28 14.42
N SER A 415 9.70 43.77 13.89
CA SER A 415 9.42 42.33 13.83
C SER A 415 10.33 41.56 12.86
N LEU A 416 11.00 42.22 11.90
CA LEU A 416 11.92 41.54 10.98
C LEU A 416 13.22 41.13 11.66
N SER A 417 13.81 42.00 12.49
CA SER A 417 15.09 41.75 13.18
C SER A 417 15.05 40.45 13.99
N ASP A 418 14.11 40.35 14.94
CA ASP A 418 13.96 39.18 15.81
C ASP A 418 13.65 37.90 15.02
N LYS A 419 12.99 38.01 13.85
CA LYS A 419 12.57 36.86 13.04
C LYS A 419 13.65 36.38 12.08
N PHE A 420 14.44 37.27 11.48
CA PHE A 420 15.56 36.85 10.64
C PHE A 420 16.66 36.18 11.47
N ASP A 421 16.97 36.68 12.67
CA ASP A 421 17.97 36.04 13.53
C ASP A 421 17.56 34.63 14.00
N ASN A 422 16.26 34.34 14.09
CA ASN A 422 15.77 32.98 14.33
C ASN A 422 15.76 32.14 13.05
N LEU A 423 15.31 32.71 11.92
CA LEU A 423 15.30 32.05 10.61
C LEU A 423 16.70 31.56 10.21
N PHE A 424 17.75 32.36 10.43
CA PHE A 424 19.12 31.97 10.09
C PHE A 424 19.68 30.87 11.01
N LYS A 425 19.27 30.80 12.28
CA LYS A 425 19.61 29.68 13.19
C LYS A 425 18.90 28.38 12.80
N GLU A 426 17.63 28.46 12.40
CA GLU A 426 16.88 27.34 11.84
C GLU A 426 17.53 26.85 10.53
N LEU A 427 17.93 27.79 9.66
CA LEU A 427 18.59 27.51 8.38
C LEU A 427 19.96 26.84 8.56
N GLN A 428 20.78 27.34 9.50
CA GLN A 428 22.05 26.72 9.88
C GLN A 428 21.83 25.29 10.40
N SER A 429 20.83 25.10 11.28
CA SER A 429 20.51 23.79 11.85
C SER A 429 20.05 22.79 10.78
N LYS A 430 19.17 23.23 9.86
CA LYS A 430 18.71 22.46 8.69
C LYS A 430 19.87 22.08 7.77
N THR A 431 20.78 23.01 7.50
CA THR A 431 21.95 22.79 6.65
C THR A 431 22.90 21.77 7.28
N ASN A 432 23.19 21.90 8.57
CA ASN A 432 24.03 20.94 9.30
C ASN A 432 23.40 19.54 9.35
N ALA A 433 22.08 19.43 9.50
CA ALA A 433 21.38 18.15 9.44
C ALA A 433 21.51 17.48 8.07
N LEU A 434 21.33 18.23 6.97
CA LEU A 434 21.50 17.72 5.60
C LEU A 434 22.94 17.27 5.32
N LEU A 435 23.95 18.03 5.76
CA LEU A 435 25.36 17.70 5.49
C LEU A 435 25.92 16.54 6.34
N ASN A 436 25.19 16.12 7.38
CA ASN A 436 25.52 14.98 8.24
C ASN A 436 24.78 13.68 7.84
N ASP A 437 23.97 13.71 6.79
CA ASP A 437 23.30 12.51 6.28
C ASP A 437 24.33 11.50 5.73
N SER A 438 24.05 10.21 5.93
CA SER A 438 24.93 9.08 5.63
C SER A 438 25.00 8.70 4.15
N LEU A 439 24.25 9.39 3.28
CA LEU A 439 24.20 9.11 1.85
C LEU A 439 25.53 9.45 1.14
N PRO A 440 26.05 8.57 0.27
CA PRO A 440 27.28 8.83 -0.47
C PRO A 440 27.10 10.03 -1.43
N ILE A 441 27.96 11.03 -1.28
CA ILE A 441 27.96 12.23 -2.14
C ILE A 441 28.63 11.89 -3.47
N SER A 442 27.89 12.00 -4.59
CA SER A 442 28.42 11.75 -5.93
C SER A 442 28.93 13.04 -6.56
N VAL A 443 30.26 13.18 -6.60
CA VAL A 443 30.96 14.37 -7.13
C VAL A 443 30.97 14.39 -8.67
N THR A 444 30.72 13.26 -9.34
CA THR A 444 30.67 13.12 -10.81
C THR A 444 29.27 12.81 -11.33
N LYS A 445 28.99 13.20 -12.57
CA LYS A 445 27.65 13.07 -13.17
C LYS A 445 27.20 11.63 -13.38
N ASP A 446 28.14 10.72 -13.58
CA ASP A 446 27.90 9.28 -13.73
C ASP A 446 28.21 8.58 -12.40
N ASP A 447 27.27 7.81 -11.88
CA ASP A 447 27.53 6.88 -10.77
C ASP A 447 28.52 5.81 -11.24
N ILE A 448 29.64 5.68 -10.51
CA ILE A 448 30.81 4.80 -10.74
C ILE A 448 30.79 4.10 -12.11
N GLY A 449 31.08 4.88 -13.15
CA GLY A 449 31.11 4.38 -14.53
C GLY A 449 32.25 3.38 -14.72
N PHE A 450 31.95 2.08 -14.70
CA PHE A 450 32.95 1.04 -14.86
C PHE A 450 33.54 1.04 -16.27
N CYS A 451 34.86 1.17 -16.34
CA CYS A 451 35.66 1.11 -17.55
C CYS A 451 36.70 -0.01 -17.45
N SER A 452 37.36 -0.30 -18.56
CA SER A 452 38.44 -1.29 -18.64
C SER A 452 39.76 -0.64 -18.23
N ALA A 453 40.55 -1.23 -17.33
CA ALA A 453 41.88 -0.73 -16.95
C ALA A 453 42.82 -0.56 -18.16
N GLU A 454 42.64 -1.44 -19.15
CA GLU A 454 43.36 -1.50 -20.43
C GLU A 454 43.14 -0.23 -21.29
N SER A 455 42.07 0.55 -21.02
CA SER A 455 41.79 1.82 -21.70
C SER A 455 42.80 2.93 -21.35
N GLN A 456 43.49 2.82 -20.21
CA GLN A 456 44.51 3.74 -19.70
C GLN A 456 44.05 5.21 -19.50
N LYS A 457 42.80 5.56 -19.80
CA LYS A 457 42.29 6.94 -19.77
C LYS A 457 40.85 7.00 -19.31
N ILE A 458 40.63 7.70 -18.19
CA ILE A 458 39.30 7.99 -17.65
C ILE A 458 39.07 9.50 -17.73
N ASN A 459 37.95 9.91 -18.32
CA ASN A 459 37.52 11.30 -18.40
C ASN A 459 36.14 11.44 -17.73
N ASN A 460 36.03 12.25 -16.68
CA ASN A 460 34.77 12.51 -15.99
C ASN A 460 34.41 13.99 -16.01
N VAL A 461 33.13 14.27 -15.75
CA VAL A 461 32.61 15.63 -15.54
C VAL A 461 31.99 15.74 -14.16
N VAL A 462 32.29 16.82 -13.46
CA VAL A 462 31.73 17.15 -12.13
C VAL A 462 30.20 17.21 -12.21
N ASN A 463 29.53 16.62 -11.22
CA ASN A 463 28.08 16.66 -11.06
C ASN A 463 27.64 18.10 -10.75
N SER A 464 26.98 18.75 -11.71
CA SER A 464 26.46 20.11 -11.61
C SER A 464 24.99 20.17 -12.05
N LYS A 465 24.08 20.50 -11.13
CA LYS A 465 22.62 20.56 -11.35
C LYS A 465 22.19 22.03 -11.49
N LEU A 466 21.64 22.46 -12.63
CA LEU A 466 21.30 23.88 -12.84
C LEU A 466 20.10 24.34 -12.00
N THR A 467 19.12 23.45 -11.84
CA THR A 467 17.87 23.66 -11.09
C THR A 467 17.72 22.60 -10.00
N ILE A 468 16.91 22.87 -9.00
CA ILE A 468 16.55 21.95 -7.92
C ILE A 468 15.02 21.92 -7.83
N ASP A 469 14.43 20.80 -7.40
CA ASP A 469 12.98 20.79 -7.20
C ASP A 469 12.66 21.56 -5.91
N LEU A 470 11.72 22.49 -6.01
CA LEU A 470 11.27 23.34 -4.90
C LEU A 470 9.76 23.22 -4.69
N GLU A 471 9.08 22.34 -5.42
CA GLU A 471 7.68 22.05 -5.16
C GLU A 471 7.57 21.11 -3.95
N GLU A 472 6.64 21.39 -3.03
CA GLU A 472 6.39 20.51 -1.89
C GLU A 472 5.79 19.19 -2.37
N GLN A 473 6.25 18.07 -1.78
CA GLN A 473 5.61 16.78 -1.98
C GLN A 473 4.15 16.84 -1.56
N LYS A 474 3.30 16.21 -2.38
CA LYS A 474 1.88 16.07 -2.06
C LYS A 474 1.72 14.97 -1.02
N TRP A 475 0.70 15.10 -0.18
CA TRP A 475 0.29 14.06 0.77
C TRP A 475 -1.07 13.47 0.37
N VAL A 476 -1.42 12.32 0.90
CA VAL A 476 -2.76 11.74 0.80
C VAL A 476 -3.07 10.97 2.07
N LYS A 477 -4.28 11.14 2.61
CA LYS A 477 -4.81 10.23 3.64
C LYS A 477 -5.81 9.30 2.97
N ILE A 478 -5.62 8.00 3.12
CA ILE A 478 -6.64 7.00 2.77
C ILE A 478 -7.50 6.79 4.00
N ARG A 479 -8.81 6.77 3.80
CA ARG A 479 -9.82 6.46 4.82
C ARG A 479 -10.75 5.40 4.27
N ALA A 480 -10.80 4.23 4.88
CA ALA A 480 -11.71 3.14 4.52
C ALA A 480 -12.68 2.87 5.67
N ILE A 481 -13.98 2.93 5.37
CA ILE A 481 -15.06 2.68 6.33
C ILE A 481 -16.14 1.80 5.72
N HIS A 482 -16.93 1.17 6.57
CA HIS A 482 -18.20 0.55 6.21
C HIS A 482 -19.30 1.62 6.02
N ALA A 483 -20.38 1.26 5.32
CA ALA A 483 -21.54 2.11 5.08
C ALA A 483 -22.65 1.89 6.13
N ASP A 484 -22.27 1.88 7.40
CA ASP A 484 -23.10 1.63 8.58
C ASP A 484 -23.32 2.90 9.42
N ARG A 485 -24.03 2.78 10.55
CA ARG A 485 -24.36 3.92 11.42
C ARG A 485 -23.13 4.39 12.20
N TRP A 486 -22.24 3.47 12.56
CA TRP A 486 -21.02 3.77 13.31
C TRP A 486 -19.85 4.28 12.43
N GLN A 487 -19.97 4.19 11.10
CA GLN A 487 -18.88 4.39 10.14
C GLN A 487 -17.66 3.53 10.45
N THR A 488 -17.92 2.24 10.69
CA THR A 488 -16.97 1.30 11.27
C THR A 488 -15.68 1.25 10.44
N PRO A 489 -14.48 1.39 11.07
CA PRO A 489 -13.20 1.27 10.41
C PRO A 489 -13.04 -0.04 9.62
N LEU A 490 -12.63 0.06 8.35
CA LEU A 490 -12.40 -1.11 7.51
C LEU A 490 -10.96 -1.62 7.65
N LEU A 491 -10.81 -2.91 7.89
CA LEU A 491 -9.50 -3.60 7.92
C LEU A 491 -9.06 -3.95 6.49
N ALA A 492 -7.82 -3.61 6.12
CA ALA A 492 -7.19 -4.04 4.88
C ALA A 492 -5.66 -4.09 5.01
N GLU A 493 -5.02 -5.11 4.44
CA GLU A 493 -3.57 -5.34 4.54
C GLU A 493 -2.81 -5.21 3.20
N ASN A 494 -3.53 -5.12 2.08
CA ASN A 494 -2.98 -5.13 0.74
C ASN A 494 -3.42 -3.89 -0.06
N VAL A 495 -3.31 -2.71 0.56
CA VAL A 495 -3.62 -1.43 -0.10
C VAL A 495 -2.43 -1.00 -0.96
N LYS A 496 -2.66 -0.84 -2.26
CA LYS A 496 -1.70 -0.34 -3.24
C LYS A 496 -2.02 1.09 -3.63
N ILE A 497 -0.99 1.92 -3.70
CA ILE A 497 -1.09 3.34 -4.04
C ILE A 497 -0.24 3.60 -5.28
N THR A 498 -0.89 4.11 -6.33
CA THR A 498 -0.27 4.37 -7.63
C THR A 498 -0.63 5.78 -8.10
N THR A 499 0.34 6.55 -8.59
CA THR A 499 0.13 7.85 -9.23
C THR A 499 0.77 7.83 -10.61
N ASP A 500 0.04 8.18 -11.67
CA ASP A 500 0.61 8.30 -13.03
C ASP A 500 1.47 7.09 -13.45
N SER A 501 0.98 5.89 -13.13
CA SER A 501 1.64 4.58 -13.30
C SER A 501 2.86 4.27 -12.41
N VAL A 502 3.31 5.20 -11.56
CA VAL A 502 4.31 4.94 -10.52
C VAL A 502 3.65 4.34 -9.28
N VAL A 503 4.11 3.18 -8.83
CA VAL A 503 3.67 2.56 -7.57
C VAL A 503 4.54 3.11 -6.44
N HIS A 504 3.92 3.72 -5.43
CA HIS A 504 4.63 4.19 -4.22
C HIS A 504 4.65 3.12 -3.14
N VAL A 505 3.50 2.46 -2.91
CA VAL A 505 3.37 1.31 -2.01
C VAL A 505 2.46 0.26 -2.64
N GLU A 506 2.81 -1.02 -2.44
CA GLU A 506 2.04 -2.16 -2.97
C GLU A 506 1.31 -2.98 -1.89
N LYS A 507 1.72 -2.89 -0.63
CA LYS A 507 1.11 -3.60 0.51
C LYS A 507 1.04 -2.73 1.77
N ALA A 508 0.29 -1.64 1.70
CA ALA A 508 0.00 -0.80 2.85
C ALA A 508 -1.08 -1.46 3.72
N VAL A 509 -0.89 -1.42 5.04
CA VAL A 509 -1.83 -1.92 6.04
C VAL A 509 -2.54 -0.72 6.66
N LEU A 510 -3.88 -0.73 6.67
CA LEU A 510 -4.65 0.30 7.36
C LEU A 510 -4.53 0.12 8.88
N ASN A 511 -4.53 1.24 9.62
CA ASN A 511 -4.51 1.17 11.08
C ASN A 511 -5.74 0.41 11.60
N LYS A 512 -5.50 -0.58 12.46
CA LYS A 512 -6.52 -1.51 12.99
C LYS A 512 -7.28 -0.98 14.20
N LYS A 513 -7.04 0.28 14.61
CA LYS A 513 -7.73 0.93 15.73
C LYS A 513 -9.24 1.05 15.50
N GLN A 514 -9.97 1.21 16.60
CA GLN A 514 -11.44 1.28 16.66
C GLN A 514 -11.97 2.71 16.49
N LEU A 515 -11.14 3.73 16.79
CA LEU A 515 -11.58 5.13 16.80
C LEU A 515 -12.03 5.56 15.40
N ALA A 516 -13.27 6.04 15.29
CA ALA A 516 -13.85 6.50 14.03
C ALA A 516 -12.96 7.54 13.33
N SER A 517 -12.65 7.29 12.06
CA SER A 517 -11.71 8.13 11.31
C SER A 517 -12.32 9.42 10.78
N THR A 518 -11.48 10.45 10.63
CA THR A 518 -11.87 11.79 10.17
C THR A 518 -11.20 12.18 8.86
N VAL A 519 -11.76 13.21 8.20
CA VAL A 519 -11.19 13.83 7.00
C VAL A 519 -10.18 14.90 7.41
N SER A 520 -8.91 14.67 7.09
CA SER A 520 -7.82 15.61 7.33
C SER A 520 -7.72 16.64 6.20
N LYS A 521 -7.34 17.89 6.54
CA LYS A 521 -7.19 19.02 5.61
C LYS A 521 -5.73 19.51 5.45
N SER A 522 -4.79 18.93 6.18
CA SER A 522 -3.36 19.24 6.13
C SER A 522 -2.53 17.97 6.34
N LYS A 523 -1.27 18.01 5.90
CA LYS A 523 -0.28 16.93 6.08
C LYS A 523 -0.14 16.55 7.55
N ASP A 524 0.10 17.52 8.44
CA ASP A 524 0.34 17.28 9.86
C ASP A 524 -0.86 16.58 10.52
N LEU A 525 -2.08 17.05 10.24
CA LEU A 525 -3.30 16.45 10.76
C LEU A 525 -3.53 15.04 10.19
N ALA A 526 -3.13 14.77 8.95
CA ALA A 526 -3.19 13.43 8.37
C ALA A 526 -2.20 12.46 9.06
N LEU A 527 -0.98 12.92 9.32
CA LEU A 527 0.08 12.15 9.99
C LEU A 527 -0.20 11.94 11.49
N GLU A 528 -0.85 12.89 12.17
CA GLU A 528 -1.29 12.77 13.56
C GLU A 528 -2.49 11.81 13.68
N THR A 529 -3.54 12.02 12.88
CA THR A 529 -4.77 11.24 13.00
C THR A 529 -4.60 9.78 12.63
N GLN A 530 -3.71 9.44 11.67
CA GLN A 530 -3.45 8.04 11.30
C GLN A 530 -2.90 7.17 12.44
N ILE A 531 -2.36 7.75 13.52
CA ILE A 531 -1.81 7.00 14.65
C ILE A 531 -2.93 6.42 15.53
N ASN A 532 -4.01 7.19 15.68
CA ASN A 532 -5.08 6.91 16.66
C ASN A 532 -6.38 6.42 16.01
N GLU A 533 -6.68 6.87 14.79
CA GLU A 533 -7.89 6.52 14.06
C GLU A 533 -7.79 5.16 13.34
N GLY A 534 -8.92 4.50 13.18
CA GLY A 534 -9.07 3.24 12.45
C GLY A 534 -9.30 3.38 10.96
N GLY A 535 -8.90 2.35 10.19
CA GLY A 535 -9.20 2.25 8.76
C GLY A 535 -8.47 3.30 7.92
N VAL A 536 -7.39 3.87 8.45
CA VAL A 536 -6.64 4.96 7.80
C VAL A 536 -5.16 4.65 7.64
N ILE A 537 -4.57 5.31 6.65
CA ILE A 537 -3.11 5.45 6.49
C ILE A 537 -2.83 6.76 5.75
N ALA A 538 -1.76 7.47 6.09
CA ALA A 538 -1.33 8.68 5.41
C ALA A 538 0.04 8.47 4.75
N PHE A 539 0.19 9.04 3.55
CA PHE A 539 1.40 9.06 2.75
C PHE A 539 1.74 10.49 2.42
N ASP A 540 3.00 10.89 2.56
CA ASP A 540 3.43 12.28 2.47
C ASP A 540 4.65 12.52 1.57
N ASP A 541 5.02 11.50 0.77
CA ASP A 541 6.14 11.50 -0.16
C ASP A 541 5.75 11.61 -1.65
N LEU A 542 4.47 11.83 -1.96
CA LEU A 542 3.99 11.83 -3.35
C LEU A 542 4.65 12.95 -4.16
N LYS A 543 5.09 12.61 -5.38
CA LYS A 543 5.75 13.57 -6.27
C LYS A 543 4.91 14.83 -6.49
N PRO A 544 5.52 16.03 -6.57
CA PRO A 544 4.76 17.28 -6.69
C PRO A 544 3.82 17.35 -7.91
N ALA A 545 4.23 16.77 -9.05
CA ALA A 545 3.44 16.74 -10.29
C ALA A 545 2.23 15.78 -10.28
N VAL A 546 1.89 15.11 -9.17
CA VAL A 546 0.79 14.14 -9.11
C VAL A 546 -0.58 14.81 -9.21
N ASP A 547 -1.32 14.52 -10.27
CA ASP A 547 -2.70 14.97 -10.44
C ASP A 547 -3.72 13.91 -10.00
N ILE A 548 -3.43 12.61 -10.15
CA ILE A 548 -4.34 11.52 -9.80
C ILE A 548 -3.64 10.49 -8.91
N VAL A 549 -4.19 10.29 -7.72
CA VAL A 549 -3.85 9.18 -6.83
C VAL A 549 -4.89 8.09 -7.01
N THR A 550 -4.43 6.87 -7.34
CA THR A 550 -5.25 5.66 -7.44
C THR A 550 -4.93 4.75 -6.27
N VAL A 551 -5.97 4.35 -5.52
CA VAL A 551 -5.89 3.48 -4.35
C VAL A 551 -6.61 2.18 -4.69
N GLU A 552 -5.87 1.08 -4.73
CA GLU A 552 -6.31 -0.25 -5.14
C GLU A 552 -6.23 -1.21 -3.95
N PHE A 553 -7.34 -1.83 -3.57
CA PHE A 553 -7.39 -2.84 -2.51
C PHE A 553 -7.20 -4.22 -3.15
N LYS A 554 -5.94 -4.65 -3.27
CA LYS A 554 -5.56 -5.88 -3.98
C LYS A 554 -5.91 -7.12 -3.16
N GLY A 555 -6.34 -8.17 -3.87
CA GLY A 555 -6.51 -9.50 -3.30
C GLY A 555 -5.20 -10.27 -3.21
N GLU A 556 -5.08 -11.19 -2.24
CA GLU A 556 -4.00 -12.19 -2.24
C GLU A 556 -4.28 -13.32 -3.25
N SER A 557 -3.25 -13.77 -3.95
CA SER A 557 -3.36 -14.83 -4.94
C SER A 557 -3.71 -16.16 -4.27
N GLY A 558 -4.83 -16.76 -4.65
CA GLY A 558 -5.31 -18.04 -4.10
C GLY A 558 -6.28 -17.91 -2.91
N ILE A 559 -6.51 -16.69 -2.39
CA ILE A 559 -7.27 -16.47 -1.15
C ILE A 559 -8.68 -17.08 -1.15
N GLU A 560 -9.36 -17.07 -2.30
CA GLU A 560 -10.70 -17.68 -2.46
C GLU A 560 -10.70 -19.17 -2.12
N LYS A 561 -9.63 -19.91 -2.47
CA LYS A 561 -9.49 -21.32 -2.12
C LYS A 561 -9.30 -21.49 -0.61
N ASP A 562 -8.43 -20.68 0.00
CA ASP A 562 -8.16 -20.76 1.45
C ASP A 562 -9.39 -20.39 2.29
N ILE A 563 -10.29 -19.57 1.74
CA ILE A 563 -11.63 -19.25 2.27
C ILE A 563 -12.52 -20.49 2.17
N THR A 564 -12.68 -21.09 0.99
CA THR A 564 -13.52 -22.29 0.78
C THR A 564 -13.05 -23.48 1.64
N ASP A 565 -11.74 -23.73 1.72
CA ASP A 565 -11.17 -24.82 2.51
C ASP A 565 -11.45 -24.62 4.03
N ALA A 566 -11.45 -23.36 4.51
CA ALA A 566 -11.83 -23.05 5.90
C ALA A 566 -13.34 -23.18 6.16
N GLN A 567 -14.17 -22.68 5.25
CA GLN A 567 -15.63 -22.82 5.33
C GLN A 567 -16.04 -24.29 5.40
N LYS A 568 -15.40 -25.16 4.60
CA LYS A 568 -15.64 -26.60 4.63
C LYS A 568 -15.17 -27.28 5.93
N SER A 569 -14.08 -26.80 6.53
CA SER A 569 -13.62 -27.28 7.85
C SER A 569 -14.63 -26.93 8.94
N ILE A 570 -15.14 -25.70 8.92
CA ILE A 570 -16.19 -25.21 9.83
C ILE A 570 -17.49 -26.00 9.64
N GLU A 571 -17.91 -26.21 8.39
CA GLU A 571 -19.08 -27.02 8.04
C GLU A 571 -18.97 -28.44 8.60
N THR A 572 -17.83 -29.12 8.39
CA THR A 572 -17.57 -30.47 8.90
C THR A 572 -17.64 -30.55 10.43
N TYR A 573 -17.21 -29.49 11.12
CA TYR A 573 -17.31 -29.41 12.58
C TYR A 573 -18.77 -29.23 13.05
N LEU A 574 -19.50 -28.30 12.43
CA LEU A 574 -20.92 -28.03 12.72
C LEU A 574 -21.82 -29.26 12.44
N ASP A 575 -21.53 -29.97 11.36
CA ASP A 575 -22.15 -31.24 10.97
C ASP A 575 -21.97 -32.33 12.05
N GLY A 576 -20.73 -32.48 12.53
CA GLY A 576 -20.39 -33.46 13.58
C GLY A 576 -21.08 -33.21 14.92
N ILE A 577 -21.16 -31.94 15.37
CA ILE A 577 -21.89 -31.61 16.61
C ILE A 577 -23.40 -31.79 16.43
N TYR A 578 -23.96 -31.41 15.27
CA TYR A 578 -25.38 -31.57 14.96
C TYR A 578 -25.81 -33.04 14.96
N HIS A 579 -25.09 -33.92 14.24
CA HIS A 579 -25.42 -35.35 14.21
C HIS A 579 -25.27 -36.03 15.58
N THR A 580 -24.33 -35.58 16.41
CA THR A 580 -24.19 -36.08 17.79
C THR A 580 -25.38 -35.67 18.66
N LEU A 581 -25.80 -34.40 18.57
CA LEU A 581 -26.96 -33.86 19.27
C LEU A 581 -28.25 -34.61 18.88
N VAL A 582 -28.55 -34.71 17.58
CA VAL A 582 -29.77 -35.38 17.08
C VAL A 582 -29.87 -36.82 17.61
N LYS A 583 -28.75 -37.53 17.62
CA LYS A 583 -28.67 -38.91 18.12
C LYS A 583 -28.98 -39.01 19.62
N ASP A 584 -28.37 -38.16 20.43
CA ASP A 584 -28.47 -38.26 21.89
C ASP A 584 -29.72 -37.55 22.46
N MET A 585 -30.37 -36.66 21.68
CA MET A 585 -31.71 -36.12 21.97
C MET A 585 -32.87 -37.07 21.61
N SER A 586 -32.60 -38.21 20.97
CA SER A 586 -33.63 -39.13 20.47
C SER A 586 -34.63 -39.60 21.53
N GLY A 587 -34.21 -39.76 22.79
CA GLY A 587 -35.10 -40.16 23.90
C GLY A 587 -36.13 -39.08 24.26
N PHE A 588 -35.72 -37.80 24.31
CA PHE A 588 -36.65 -36.68 24.51
C PHE A 588 -37.57 -36.49 23.30
N LYS A 589 -37.03 -36.71 22.09
CA LYS A 589 -37.81 -36.68 20.85
C LYS A 589 -38.90 -37.74 20.84
N GLN A 590 -38.58 -38.99 21.20
CA GLN A 590 -39.57 -40.06 21.27
C GLN A 590 -40.69 -39.73 22.26
N GLN A 591 -40.36 -39.27 23.48
CA GLN A 591 -41.38 -38.88 24.46
C GLN A 591 -42.28 -37.75 23.91
N TRP A 592 -41.70 -36.76 23.22
CA TRP A 592 -42.47 -35.69 22.61
C TRP A 592 -43.35 -36.18 21.44
N ASP A 593 -42.87 -37.11 20.61
CA ASP A 593 -43.68 -37.71 19.54
C ASP A 593 -44.84 -38.57 20.11
N GLU A 594 -44.71 -39.12 21.33
CA GLU A 594 -45.74 -39.92 22.02
C GLU A 594 -46.74 -39.07 22.86
N GLU A 595 -46.26 -38.04 23.56
CA GLU A 595 -47.04 -37.26 24.55
C GLU A 595 -47.34 -35.81 24.11
N GLY A 596 -46.61 -35.28 23.12
CA GLY A 596 -46.75 -33.91 22.62
C GLY A 596 -46.66 -32.86 23.72
N LEU A 597 -47.60 -31.91 23.73
CA LEU A 597 -47.72 -30.87 24.76
C LEU A 597 -47.88 -31.42 26.20
N LEU A 598 -48.33 -32.66 26.38
CA LEU A 598 -48.49 -33.26 27.72
C LEU A 598 -47.15 -33.56 28.39
N SER A 599 -46.08 -33.77 27.60
CA SER A 599 -44.71 -33.94 28.11
C SER A 599 -44.14 -32.70 28.83
N LEU A 600 -44.86 -31.57 28.80
CA LEU A 600 -44.53 -30.33 29.51
C LEU A 600 -45.12 -30.25 30.94
N GLY A 601 -46.13 -31.07 31.28
CA GLY A 601 -46.69 -31.17 32.64
C GLY A 601 -45.82 -32.06 33.53
N ASP A 602 -45.69 -31.86 34.85
CA ASP A 602 -46.61 -31.24 35.82
C ASP A 602 -46.76 -29.70 35.78
N GLY A 603 -48.03 -29.26 35.89
CA GLY A 603 -48.49 -28.01 36.54
C GLY A 603 -48.66 -26.72 35.71
N VAL A 604 -49.90 -26.25 35.52
CA VAL A 604 -50.28 -24.89 34.98
C VAL A 604 -51.74 -24.56 35.34
N ILE A 605 -52.36 -23.35 35.23
CA ILE A 605 -51.99 -21.90 35.13
C ILE A 605 -52.98 -21.08 36.04
N SER A 606 -52.61 -20.46 37.18
CA SER A 606 -53.61 -19.88 38.14
C SER A 606 -53.11 -18.89 39.19
N GLY A 607 -53.19 -17.60 38.88
CA GLY A 607 -52.99 -16.54 39.86
C GLY A 607 -51.56 -16.01 39.86
N VAL A 608 -51.45 -14.71 39.60
CA VAL A 608 -51.01 -13.65 40.54
C VAL A 608 -51.65 -12.33 40.08
N LYS A 609 -52.12 -11.51 41.02
CA LYS A 609 -52.38 -10.08 40.78
C LYS A 609 -51.26 -9.28 41.44
N GLY A 610 -50.29 -8.81 40.65
CA GLY A 610 -49.17 -8.02 41.19
C GLY A 610 -48.07 -7.66 40.20
N TRP A 611 -47.86 -8.48 39.17
CA TRP A 611 -46.79 -8.30 38.17
C TRP A 611 -47.34 -7.77 36.83
N GLY A 612 -46.49 -7.14 36.03
CA GLY A 612 -46.86 -6.59 34.72
C GLY A 612 -47.20 -7.66 33.68
N ASN A 613 -48.08 -7.34 32.74
CA ASN A 613 -48.60 -8.29 31.74
C ASN A 613 -47.48 -8.98 30.93
N ASP A 614 -46.44 -8.24 30.52
CA ASP A 614 -45.34 -8.79 29.71
C ASP A 614 -44.55 -9.90 30.42
N LEU A 615 -44.44 -9.83 31.75
CA LEU A 615 -43.79 -10.87 32.56
C LEU A 615 -44.65 -12.12 32.67
N VAL A 616 -45.98 -11.97 32.73
CA VAL A 616 -46.93 -13.10 32.75
C VAL A 616 -46.98 -13.80 31.39
N GLU A 617 -46.91 -13.03 30.30
CA GLU A 617 -46.90 -13.57 28.93
C GLU A 617 -45.68 -14.45 28.67
N LEU A 618 -44.51 -14.12 29.25
CA LEU A 618 -43.27 -14.89 29.08
C LEU A 618 -43.35 -16.35 29.60
N PHE A 619 -44.21 -16.64 30.59
CA PHE A 619 -44.40 -18.00 31.11
C PHE A 619 -45.47 -18.81 30.35
N SER A 620 -46.02 -18.28 29.25
CA SER A 620 -47.13 -18.88 28.52
C SER A 620 -46.68 -19.84 27.40
N PRO A 621 -47.52 -20.83 27.01
CA PRO A 621 -47.27 -21.66 25.82
C PRO A 621 -47.08 -20.86 24.52
N GLN A 622 -47.61 -19.63 24.46
CA GLN A 622 -47.51 -18.76 23.28
C GLN A 622 -46.05 -18.35 22.97
N VAL A 623 -45.16 -18.30 23.98
CA VAL A 623 -43.73 -18.02 23.77
C VAL A 623 -43.04 -19.13 22.99
N TRP A 624 -43.35 -20.39 23.30
CA TRP A 624 -42.83 -21.54 22.55
C TRP A 624 -43.33 -21.53 21.10
N VAL A 625 -44.59 -21.12 20.88
CA VAL A 625 -45.17 -20.93 19.55
C VAL A 625 -44.41 -19.86 18.77
N ASP A 626 -44.22 -18.67 19.35
CA ASP A 626 -43.66 -17.52 18.63
C ASP A 626 -42.15 -17.65 18.40
N MET A 627 -41.41 -18.18 19.38
CA MET A 627 -40.01 -18.56 19.18
C MET A 627 -39.88 -19.62 18.09
N GLY A 628 -40.72 -20.66 18.10
CA GLY A 628 -40.75 -21.69 17.07
C GLY A 628 -41.07 -21.14 15.67
N ARG A 629 -42.00 -20.19 15.56
CA ARG A 629 -42.31 -19.49 14.29
C ARG A 629 -41.14 -18.64 13.80
N THR A 630 -40.52 -17.85 14.68
CA THR A 630 -39.43 -16.93 14.28
C THR A 630 -38.17 -17.69 13.89
N LEU A 631 -37.78 -18.73 14.64
CA LEU A 631 -36.68 -19.63 14.26
C LEU A 631 -36.97 -20.35 12.94
N ALA A 632 -38.21 -20.84 12.75
CA ALA A 632 -38.60 -21.46 11.50
C ALA A 632 -38.52 -20.49 10.31
N SER A 633 -38.88 -19.21 10.49
CA SER A 633 -38.64 -18.17 9.48
C SER A 633 -37.15 -17.99 9.24
N SER A 634 -36.37 -17.61 10.26
CA SER A 634 -34.94 -17.32 10.15
C SER A 634 -34.14 -18.45 9.49
N GLY A 635 -34.45 -19.72 9.77
CA GLY A 635 -33.83 -20.85 9.08
C GLY A 635 -34.27 -20.98 7.62
N THR A 636 -35.56 -20.74 7.31
CA THR A 636 -36.06 -20.69 5.94
C THR A 636 -35.38 -19.60 5.13
N ASP A 637 -35.23 -18.42 5.74
CA ASP A 637 -34.53 -17.27 5.20
C ASP A 637 -33.06 -17.62 4.96
N ALA A 638 -32.37 -18.24 5.93
CA ALA A 638 -31.00 -18.72 5.75
C ALA A 638 -30.86 -19.72 4.58
N PHE A 639 -31.78 -20.69 4.43
CA PHE A 639 -31.78 -21.62 3.30
C PHE A 639 -32.10 -20.94 1.96
N ASP A 640 -33.04 -19.99 1.91
CA ASP A 640 -33.33 -19.21 0.70
C ASP A 640 -32.13 -18.30 0.34
N TYR A 641 -31.46 -17.67 1.32
CA TYR A 641 -30.23 -16.90 1.11
C TYR A 641 -29.09 -17.79 0.62
N LEU A 642 -28.85 -18.97 1.21
CA LEU A 642 -27.84 -19.93 0.75
C LEU A 642 -28.14 -20.40 -0.67
N TYR A 643 -29.38 -20.75 -0.99
CA TYR A 643 -29.77 -21.15 -2.35
C TYR A 643 -29.45 -20.06 -3.38
N ASN A 644 -29.79 -18.81 -3.07
CA ASN A 644 -29.65 -17.67 -3.98
C ASN A 644 -28.21 -17.10 -4.07
N ASN A 645 -27.36 -17.28 -3.04
CA ASN A 645 -26.04 -16.64 -2.95
C ASN A 645 -24.85 -17.62 -2.83
N ALA A 646 -25.08 -18.87 -2.42
CA ALA A 646 -24.04 -19.84 -2.09
C ALA A 646 -24.53 -21.29 -2.33
N THR A 647 -24.95 -21.60 -3.56
CA THR A 647 -25.68 -22.84 -3.90
C THR A 647 -24.89 -24.12 -3.57
N ASP A 648 -23.56 -24.11 -3.63
CA ASP A 648 -22.76 -25.28 -3.24
C ASP A 648 -22.83 -25.56 -1.73
N THR A 649 -22.76 -24.52 -0.89
CA THR A 649 -22.97 -24.61 0.55
C THR A 649 -24.41 -25.03 0.86
N TYR A 650 -25.41 -24.50 0.15
CA TYR A 650 -26.80 -24.95 0.25
C TYR A 650 -26.92 -26.47 -0.01
N ASN A 651 -26.35 -26.96 -1.12
CA ASN A 651 -26.42 -28.37 -1.51
C ASN A 651 -25.72 -29.27 -0.48
N SER A 652 -24.58 -28.84 0.04
CA SER A 652 -23.79 -29.59 1.01
C SER A 652 -24.51 -29.71 2.35
N VAL A 653 -24.96 -28.58 2.94
CA VAL A 653 -25.76 -28.56 4.17
C VAL A 653 -27.06 -29.35 4.00
N THR A 654 -27.77 -29.17 2.88
CA THR A 654 -29.02 -29.90 2.60
C THR A 654 -28.78 -31.41 2.61
N LYS A 655 -27.70 -31.89 1.99
CA LYS A 655 -27.38 -33.32 1.92
C LYS A 655 -27.14 -33.96 3.29
N SER A 656 -26.56 -33.23 4.25
CA SER A 656 -26.36 -33.72 5.62
C SER A 656 -27.66 -33.87 6.41
N ILE A 657 -28.71 -33.11 6.08
CA ILE A 657 -29.96 -33.03 6.85
C ILE A 657 -31.17 -33.68 6.16
N THR A 658 -30.97 -34.28 4.99
CA THR A 658 -31.98 -35.06 4.27
C THR A 658 -31.85 -36.56 4.53
N ASP A 659 -32.99 -37.25 4.64
CA ASP A 659 -33.05 -38.72 4.66
C ASP A 659 -32.74 -39.36 3.29
N GLU A 660 -32.77 -40.70 3.23
CA GLU A 660 -32.49 -41.48 2.00
C GLU A 660 -33.48 -41.17 0.85
N ASP A 661 -34.67 -40.65 1.17
CA ASP A 661 -35.71 -40.25 0.22
C ASP A 661 -35.61 -38.76 -0.18
N GLY A 662 -34.65 -38.01 0.37
CA GLY A 662 -34.41 -36.60 0.08
C GLY A 662 -35.33 -35.63 0.85
N ASN A 663 -36.07 -36.10 1.86
CA ASN A 663 -36.85 -35.22 2.73
C ASN A 663 -35.96 -34.65 3.82
N LEU A 664 -36.12 -33.36 4.12
CA LEU A 664 -35.52 -32.76 5.32
C LEU A 664 -36.03 -33.51 6.55
N HIS A 665 -35.13 -33.99 7.41
CA HIS A 665 -35.52 -34.57 8.71
C HIS A 665 -36.38 -33.55 9.46
N ASN A 666 -37.68 -33.85 9.61
CA ASN A 666 -38.75 -32.89 9.89
C ASN A 666 -38.40 -31.89 11.01
N VAL A 667 -37.90 -30.71 10.63
CA VAL A 667 -37.34 -29.70 11.55
C VAL A 667 -38.40 -28.81 12.22
N THR A 668 -39.67 -28.99 11.87
CA THR A 668 -40.80 -28.25 12.46
C THR A 668 -41.76 -29.13 13.26
N TRP A 669 -41.38 -30.38 13.50
CA TRP A 669 -42.19 -31.42 14.15
C TRP A 669 -42.91 -30.94 15.43
N PHE A 670 -42.18 -30.32 16.39
CA PHE A 670 -42.80 -29.79 17.60
C PHE A 670 -43.66 -28.54 17.34
N THR A 671 -43.24 -27.61 16.47
CA THR A 671 -44.01 -26.38 16.20
C THR A 671 -45.34 -26.67 15.50
N ALA A 672 -45.39 -27.69 14.63
CA ALA A 672 -46.61 -28.16 14.00
C ALA A 672 -47.59 -28.78 15.01
N GLN A 673 -47.09 -29.58 15.96
CA GLN A 673 -47.91 -30.18 17.02
C GLN A 673 -48.41 -29.13 18.04
N ILE A 674 -47.58 -28.17 18.45
CA ILE A 674 -48.00 -27.07 19.32
C ILE A 674 -49.07 -26.21 18.61
N ALA A 675 -48.89 -25.91 17.32
CA ALA A 675 -49.87 -25.14 16.55
C ALA A 675 -51.21 -25.89 16.34
N ALA A 676 -51.21 -27.23 16.40
CA ALA A 676 -52.43 -28.05 16.33
C ALA A 676 -53.13 -28.21 17.69
N GLY A 677 -52.38 -28.26 18.80
CA GLY A 677 -52.92 -28.41 20.16
C GLY A 677 -53.18 -27.11 20.93
N ALA A 678 -52.97 -25.95 20.31
CA ALA A 678 -53.12 -24.65 20.97
C ALA A 678 -54.56 -24.35 21.43
N ASP A 679 -55.57 -24.84 20.70
CA ASP A 679 -56.99 -24.64 21.06
C ASP A 679 -57.43 -25.55 22.22
N ASP A 680 -56.91 -26.78 22.31
CA ASP A 680 -57.23 -27.74 23.39
C ASP A 680 -56.68 -27.29 24.76
N LEU A 681 -55.57 -26.54 24.77
CA LEU A 681 -55.01 -25.92 25.98
C LEU A 681 -55.96 -24.91 26.65
N GLN A 682 -56.99 -24.43 25.95
CA GLN A 682 -57.90 -23.40 26.47
C GLN A 682 -58.96 -23.94 27.47
N GLN A 683 -59.06 -25.28 27.65
CA GLN A 683 -60.14 -25.91 28.44
C GLN A 683 -59.71 -26.68 29.72
N SER A 684 -58.43 -26.91 29.99
CA SER A 684 -57.97 -27.67 31.19
C SER A 684 -57.46 -26.78 32.34
N ALA A 685 -57.69 -27.23 33.58
CA ALA A 685 -57.54 -26.45 34.82
C ALA A 685 -56.09 -26.21 35.34
N ILE A 686 -55.95 -25.66 36.56
CA ILE A 686 -55.36 -24.31 36.73
C ILE A 686 -54.54 -24.12 38.08
N GLU A 687 -53.17 -24.01 38.04
CA GLU A 687 -52.13 -23.77 39.11
C GLU A 687 -51.15 -22.56 38.93
N THR A 688 -50.67 -21.91 40.02
CA THR A 688 -49.94 -20.61 40.16
C THR A 688 -48.75 -20.21 39.24
N ILE A 689 -48.60 -18.89 39.08
CA ILE A 689 -47.45 -18.20 38.42
C ILE A 689 -46.25 -18.06 39.38
N ASP A 690 -46.49 -17.87 40.68
CA ASP A 690 -45.43 -17.71 41.70
C ASP A 690 -44.39 -18.84 41.62
N ASP A 691 -44.81 -20.10 41.47
CA ASP A 691 -43.90 -21.26 41.38
C ASP A 691 -42.94 -21.20 40.18
N ALA A 692 -43.33 -20.52 39.10
CA ALA A 692 -42.49 -20.31 37.92
C ALA A 692 -41.42 -19.24 38.19
N ILE A 693 -41.81 -18.19 38.92
CA ILE A 693 -40.92 -17.13 39.38
C ILE A 693 -39.93 -17.69 40.41
N ASP A 694 -40.40 -18.47 41.39
CA ASP A 694 -39.54 -19.11 42.40
C ASP A 694 -38.58 -20.13 41.77
N SER A 695 -39.04 -20.92 40.78
CA SER A 695 -38.16 -21.80 40.00
C SER A 695 -37.07 -21.00 39.29
N ALA A 696 -37.44 -19.91 38.60
CA ALA A 696 -36.49 -19.06 37.90
C ALA A 696 -35.56 -18.31 38.86
N GLN A 697 -36.03 -17.86 40.02
CA GLN A 697 -35.19 -17.26 41.07
C GLN A 697 -34.22 -18.29 41.66
N SER A 698 -34.64 -19.54 41.89
CA SER A 698 -33.75 -20.57 42.44
C SER A 698 -32.60 -20.97 41.50
N LEU A 699 -32.79 -20.79 40.18
CA LEU A 699 -31.76 -21.02 39.15
C LEU A 699 -30.76 -19.84 39.03
N TYR A 700 -31.08 -18.66 39.56
CA TYR A 700 -30.27 -17.46 39.42
C TYR A 700 -29.89 -16.97 40.83
N ASP A 701 -28.66 -17.27 41.27
CA ASP A 701 -28.08 -16.77 42.53
C ASP A 701 -28.49 -15.32 42.80
N ASN A 702 -28.88 -15.02 44.06
CA ASN A 702 -29.46 -13.76 44.58
C ASN A 702 -28.68 -12.47 44.19
N THR A 703 -28.71 -12.15 42.91
CA THR A 703 -28.06 -11.02 42.26
C THR A 703 -29.15 -9.98 42.01
N GLY A 704 -28.97 -8.79 42.59
CA GLY A 704 -30.06 -7.81 42.77
C GLY A 704 -30.74 -7.28 41.51
N ASN A 705 -30.30 -7.69 40.31
CA ASN A 705 -30.82 -7.24 39.01
C ASN A 705 -31.57 -8.34 38.23
N PHE A 706 -31.83 -9.52 38.81
CA PHE A 706 -32.52 -10.62 38.12
C PHE A 706 -33.87 -10.21 37.51
N LEU A 707 -34.74 -9.56 38.29
CA LEU A 707 -36.06 -9.12 37.84
C LEU A 707 -35.98 -8.06 36.74
N GLN A 708 -35.03 -7.12 36.85
CA GLN A 708 -34.79 -6.09 35.84
C GLN A 708 -34.36 -6.70 34.49
N LYS A 709 -33.52 -7.75 34.51
CA LYS A 709 -33.15 -8.49 33.29
C LYS A 709 -34.35 -9.22 32.70
N LEU A 710 -35.19 -9.87 33.51
CA LEU A 710 -36.43 -10.51 33.05
C LEU A 710 -37.41 -9.50 32.42
N GLU A 711 -37.62 -8.35 33.04
CA GLU A 711 -38.48 -7.27 32.50
C GLU A 711 -37.97 -6.77 31.14
N CYS A 712 -36.65 -6.58 31.03
CA CYS A 712 -36.02 -6.14 29.80
C CYS A 712 -36.11 -7.19 28.68
N LEU A 713 -35.94 -8.48 29.01
CA LEU A 713 -36.19 -9.61 28.09
C LEU A 713 -37.66 -9.66 27.64
N ALA A 714 -38.62 -9.44 28.55
CA ALA A 714 -40.06 -9.42 28.26
C ALA A 714 -40.44 -8.37 27.21
N LYS A 715 -39.97 -7.15 27.48
CA LYS A 715 -40.20 -5.93 26.70
C LYS A 715 -39.56 -6.00 25.32
N ASN A 716 -38.34 -6.54 25.24
CA ASN A 716 -37.55 -6.56 24.00
C ASN A 716 -37.58 -7.92 23.26
N ARG A 717 -38.45 -8.87 23.67
CA ARG A 717 -38.51 -10.26 23.15
C ARG A 717 -38.47 -10.39 21.63
N GLN A 718 -39.20 -9.55 20.90
CA GLN A 718 -39.24 -9.62 19.44
C GLN A 718 -37.91 -9.18 18.81
N ALA A 719 -37.26 -8.14 19.35
CA ALA A 719 -35.96 -7.68 18.85
C ALA A 719 -34.86 -8.75 19.09
N LEU A 720 -34.97 -9.50 20.19
CA LEU A 720 -34.08 -10.62 20.51
C LEU A 720 -34.26 -11.78 19.52
N LEU A 721 -35.52 -12.14 19.23
CA LEU A 721 -35.85 -13.22 18.30
C LEU A 721 -35.57 -12.85 16.82
N ASN A 722 -35.57 -11.57 16.47
CA ASN A 722 -35.23 -11.09 15.13
C ASN A 722 -33.71 -10.94 14.89
N LEU A 723 -32.86 -10.95 15.93
CA LEU A 723 -31.41 -10.78 15.76
C LEU A 723 -30.74 -11.84 14.85
N PRO A 724 -31.10 -13.15 14.90
CA PRO A 724 -30.62 -14.15 13.95
C PRO A 724 -30.98 -13.83 12.50
N GLU A 725 -32.17 -13.27 12.25
CA GLU A 725 -32.64 -12.85 10.94
C GLU A 725 -31.80 -11.68 10.42
N HIS A 726 -31.56 -10.64 11.24
CA HIS A 726 -30.72 -9.50 10.86
C HIS A 726 -29.26 -9.91 10.53
N ILE A 727 -28.71 -10.89 11.25
CA ILE A 727 -27.38 -11.46 10.95
C ILE A 727 -27.41 -12.26 9.64
N ALA A 728 -28.44 -13.06 9.40
CA ALA A 728 -28.62 -13.79 8.15
C ALA A 728 -28.87 -12.85 6.94
N GLU A 729 -29.56 -11.74 7.14
CA GLU A 729 -29.77 -10.69 6.13
C GLU A 729 -28.51 -9.87 5.84
N GLY A 730 -27.58 -9.79 6.80
CA GLY A 730 -26.45 -8.86 6.75
C GLY A 730 -26.86 -7.41 7.04
N ASP A 731 -27.93 -7.22 7.80
CA ASP A 731 -28.47 -5.90 8.17
C ASP A 731 -27.67 -5.28 9.33
N ILE A 732 -26.48 -4.77 9.00
CA ILE A 732 -25.56 -4.15 9.97
C ILE A 732 -26.24 -2.98 10.71
N ASP A 733 -27.05 -2.16 10.03
CA ASP A 733 -27.74 -1.03 10.67
C ASP A 733 -28.72 -1.48 11.76
N ALA A 734 -29.40 -2.62 11.55
CA ALA A 734 -30.29 -3.21 12.55
C ALA A 734 -29.51 -3.86 13.71
N ILE A 735 -28.38 -4.52 13.42
CA ILE A 735 -27.49 -5.09 14.45
C ILE A 735 -26.90 -3.99 15.34
N GLU A 736 -26.35 -2.93 14.75
CA GLU A 736 -25.81 -1.78 15.48
C GLU A 736 -26.89 -1.10 16.33
N LEU A 737 -28.10 -0.92 15.78
CA LEU A 737 -29.25 -0.37 16.52
C LEU A 737 -29.65 -1.27 17.70
N PHE A 738 -29.64 -2.59 17.52
CA PHE A 738 -29.89 -3.55 18.60
C PHE A 738 -28.83 -3.45 19.70
N VAL A 739 -27.54 -3.34 19.35
CA VAL A 739 -26.45 -3.16 20.32
C VAL A 739 -26.54 -1.81 21.03
N ASP A 740 -26.92 -0.74 20.32
CA ASP A 740 -27.12 0.61 20.86
C ASP A 740 -28.31 0.73 21.81
N THR A 741 -29.29 -0.18 21.73
CA THR A 741 -30.57 -0.06 22.46
C THR A 741 -30.84 -1.26 23.37
N VAL A 742 -31.23 -2.40 22.81
CA VAL A 742 -31.66 -3.60 23.53
C VAL A 742 -30.52 -4.22 24.33
N LEU A 743 -29.33 -4.40 23.73
CA LEU A 743 -28.20 -4.98 24.44
C LEU A 743 -27.67 -4.03 25.53
N MET A 744 -27.67 -2.73 25.28
CA MET A 744 -27.28 -1.72 26.27
C MET A 744 -28.23 -1.71 27.50
N GLU A 745 -29.51 -2.06 27.32
CA GLU A 745 -30.48 -2.22 28.42
C GLU A 745 -30.33 -3.57 29.16
N LEU A 746 -29.88 -4.63 28.48
CA LEU A 746 -29.76 -6.00 29.02
C LEU A 746 -28.41 -6.31 29.70
N ASP A 747 -27.31 -6.00 29.01
CA ASP A 747 -25.91 -6.23 29.42
C ASP A 747 -25.03 -5.09 28.85
N PRO A 748 -24.98 -3.93 29.52
CA PRO A 748 -24.22 -2.76 29.04
C PRO A 748 -22.72 -3.02 28.94
N GLU A 749 -22.16 -3.92 29.77
CA GLU A 749 -20.76 -4.31 29.68
C GLU A 749 -20.52 -5.11 28.38
N TRP A 750 -21.44 -5.99 27.97
CA TRP A 750 -21.32 -6.68 26.68
C TRP A 750 -21.53 -5.75 25.48
N ALA A 751 -22.48 -4.83 25.57
CA ALA A 751 -22.71 -3.82 24.53
C ALA A 751 -21.45 -2.94 24.33
N LYS A 752 -20.76 -2.61 25.43
CA LYS A 752 -19.49 -1.89 25.41
C LYS A 752 -18.34 -2.75 24.87
N GLU A 753 -18.24 -4.01 25.31
CA GLU A 753 -17.26 -4.99 24.83
C GLU A 753 -17.32 -5.12 23.29
N ILE A 754 -18.51 -5.22 22.70
CA ILE A 754 -18.69 -5.27 21.23
C ILE A 754 -18.19 -4.00 20.56
N LYS A 755 -18.52 -2.82 21.10
CA LYS A 755 -18.12 -1.52 20.53
C LYS A 755 -16.62 -1.23 20.62
N GLU A 756 -15.94 -1.79 21.61
CA GLU A 756 -14.51 -1.56 21.87
C GLU A 756 -13.61 -2.70 21.31
N SER A 757 -14.19 -3.83 20.90
CA SER A 757 -13.45 -5.02 20.45
C SER A 757 -13.00 -4.99 18.99
N ASP A 758 -11.74 -5.33 18.75
CA ASP A 758 -11.19 -5.60 17.42
C ASP A 758 -11.96 -6.73 16.68
N ASN A 759 -12.61 -7.63 17.43
CA ASN A 759 -13.33 -8.76 16.87
C ASN A 759 -14.65 -8.35 16.19
N PHE A 760 -15.26 -7.22 16.56
CA PHE A 760 -16.44 -6.73 15.84
C PHE A 760 -16.08 -6.31 14.41
N LEU A 761 -14.93 -5.66 14.23
CA LEU A 761 -14.40 -5.30 12.91
C LEU A 761 -14.23 -6.54 12.02
N LYS A 762 -13.73 -7.65 12.60
CA LYS A 762 -13.62 -8.95 11.92
C LYS A 762 -14.99 -9.62 11.69
N ALA A 763 -15.90 -9.57 12.67
CA ALA A 763 -17.24 -10.14 12.57
C ALA A 763 -18.03 -9.53 11.40
N LEU A 764 -17.87 -8.25 11.10
CA LEU A 764 -18.46 -7.61 9.92
C LEU A 764 -18.03 -8.27 8.60
N PHE A 765 -16.80 -8.78 8.47
CA PHE A 765 -16.39 -9.53 7.28
C PHE A 765 -17.13 -10.87 7.16
N ILE A 766 -17.36 -11.56 8.28
CA ILE A 766 -18.12 -12.82 8.33
C ILE A 766 -19.60 -12.59 8.01
N ILE A 767 -20.21 -11.55 8.61
CA ILE A 767 -21.62 -11.18 8.42
C ILE A 767 -21.88 -10.70 6.98
N GLN A 768 -20.91 -10.07 6.32
CA GLN A 768 -21.02 -9.60 4.94
C GLN A 768 -20.58 -10.62 3.88
N ASP A 769 -19.91 -11.72 4.24
CA ASP A 769 -19.55 -12.76 3.27
C ASP A 769 -20.81 -13.50 2.75
N PRO A 770 -20.95 -13.79 1.44
CA PRO A 770 -22.16 -14.41 0.90
C PRO A 770 -22.57 -15.77 1.49
N SER A 771 -21.66 -16.45 2.21
CA SER A 771 -21.84 -17.83 2.69
C SER A 771 -21.57 -18.02 4.18
N SER A 772 -20.58 -17.32 4.75
CA SER A 772 -20.00 -17.66 6.06
C SER A 772 -21.00 -17.50 7.22
N ALA A 773 -21.61 -16.32 7.40
CA ALA A 773 -22.61 -16.14 8.45
C ALA A 773 -23.88 -17.00 8.21
N LEU A 774 -24.27 -17.24 6.95
CA LEU A 774 -25.42 -18.07 6.62
C LEU A 774 -25.22 -19.54 7.00
N LEU A 775 -24.00 -20.08 6.81
CA LEU A 775 -23.63 -21.42 7.25
C LEU A 775 -23.83 -21.56 8.77
N TYR A 776 -23.36 -20.58 9.55
CA TYR A 776 -23.58 -20.54 10.99
C TYR A 776 -25.07 -20.45 11.34
N SER A 777 -25.82 -19.51 10.74
CA SER A 777 -27.25 -19.34 11.00
C SER A 777 -28.09 -20.58 10.66
N ALA A 778 -27.74 -21.29 9.58
CA ALA A 778 -28.40 -22.53 9.19
C ALA A 778 -28.17 -23.62 10.25
N TYR A 779 -26.91 -23.90 10.63
CA TYR A 779 -26.61 -24.89 11.67
C TYR A 779 -27.11 -24.49 13.06
N LEU A 780 -27.10 -23.22 13.42
CA LEU A 780 -27.70 -22.72 14.65
C LEU A 780 -29.20 -23.06 14.70
N THR A 781 -29.93 -22.78 13.62
CA THR A 781 -31.36 -23.10 13.54
C THR A 781 -31.60 -24.61 13.60
N LEU A 782 -30.82 -25.41 12.85
CA LEU A 782 -30.89 -26.88 12.87
C LEU A 782 -30.64 -27.46 14.27
N ILE A 783 -29.64 -26.94 14.98
CA ILE A 783 -29.30 -27.36 16.36
C ILE A 783 -30.40 -27.01 17.34
N ILE A 784 -30.99 -25.82 17.26
CA ILE A 784 -32.11 -25.43 18.14
C ILE A 784 -33.35 -26.29 17.82
N GLU A 785 -33.67 -26.51 16.54
CA GLU A 785 -34.82 -27.31 16.10
C GLU A 785 -34.68 -28.82 16.42
N ALA A 786 -33.46 -29.30 16.64
CA ALA A 786 -33.16 -30.65 17.09
C ALA A 786 -33.34 -30.89 18.60
N ILE A 787 -33.51 -29.83 19.42
CA ILE A 787 -33.68 -29.96 20.87
C ILE A 787 -35.16 -29.85 21.24
N PRO A 788 -35.80 -30.93 21.73
CA PRO A 788 -37.22 -30.93 22.08
C PRO A 788 -37.58 -29.95 23.22
N PRO A 789 -38.75 -29.28 23.23
CA PRO A 789 -39.12 -28.38 24.33
C PRO A 789 -39.21 -29.08 25.71
N ASN A 790 -39.60 -30.36 25.76
CA ASN A 790 -39.58 -31.16 26.99
C ASN A 790 -38.18 -31.38 27.58
N PHE A 791 -37.09 -31.27 26.81
CA PHE A 791 -35.73 -31.28 27.36
C PHE A 791 -35.52 -30.08 28.31
N TYR A 792 -35.90 -28.87 27.86
CA TYR A 792 -35.78 -27.66 28.68
C TYR A 792 -36.72 -27.70 29.90
N SER A 793 -37.93 -28.22 29.74
CA SER A 793 -38.87 -28.39 30.86
C SER A 793 -38.50 -29.50 31.83
N TYR A 794 -37.74 -30.52 31.40
CA TYR A 794 -37.24 -31.58 32.27
C TYR A 794 -36.17 -31.09 33.24
N TYR A 795 -35.28 -30.20 32.78
CA TYR A 795 -34.19 -29.64 33.59
C TYR A 795 -34.56 -28.35 34.33
N ALA A 796 -35.27 -27.42 33.69
CA ALA A 796 -35.57 -26.09 34.23
C ALA A 796 -37.07 -25.84 34.49
N GLY A 797 -37.94 -26.84 34.31
CA GLY A 797 -39.37 -26.72 34.58
C GLY A 797 -40.03 -25.60 33.77
N LYS A 798 -40.81 -24.75 34.45
CA LYS A 798 -41.44 -23.56 33.86
C LYS A 798 -40.42 -22.50 33.40
N ALA A 799 -39.17 -22.54 33.88
CA ALA A 799 -38.10 -21.64 33.46
C ALA A 799 -37.38 -22.07 32.17
N GLY A 800 -37.69 -23.24 31.60
CA GLY A 800 -37.00 -23.79 30.41
C GLY A 800 -36.98 -22.88 29.18
N ALA A 801 -38.06 -22.15 28.93
CA ALA A 801 -38.14 -21.20 27.80
C ALA A 801 -37.11 -20.06 27.93
N TYR A 802 -36.84 -19.61 29.15
CA TYR A 802 -35.90 -18.53 29.45
C TYR A 802 -34.47 -18.97 29.26
N ILE A 803 -34.15 -20.19 29.71
CA ILE A 803 -32.83 -20.74 29.50
C ILE A 803 -32.58 -20.91 28.00
N LEU A 804 -33.55 -21.39 27.21
CA LEU A 804 -33.43 -21.43 25.76
C LEU A 804 -33.23 -20.02 25.15
N LEU A 805 -34.01 -19.02 25.55
CA LEU A 805 -33.82 -17.64 25.08
C LEU A 805 -32.43 -17.09 25.45
N GLU A 806 -31.94 -17.34 26.66
CA GLU A 806 -30.61 -16.91 27.11
C GLU A 806 -29.49 -17.64 26.35
N VAL A 807 -29.65 -18.94 26.06
CA VAL A 807 -28.74 -19.73 25.21
C VAL A 807 -28.69 -19.14 23.79
N ILE A 808 -29.84 -18.96 23.13
CA ILE A 808 -29.92 -18.41 21.77
C ILE A 808 -29.27 -17.02 21.74
N PHE A 809 -29.71 -16.11 22.61
CA PHE A 809 -29.15 -14.76 22.72
C PHE A 809 -27.63 -14.80 22.92
N THR A 810 -27.14 -15.65 23.82
CA THR A 810 -25.71 -15.73 24.13
C THR A 810 -24.91 -16.20 22.91
N ILE A 811 -25.38 -17.25 22.22
CA ILE A 811 -24.72 -17.80 21.02
C ILE A 811 -24.76 -16.79 19.87
N VAL A 812 -25.91 -16.17 19.61
CA VAL A 812 -26.10 -15.21 18.51
C VAL A 812 -25.24 -13.96 18.69
N ILE A 813 -25.13 -13.42 19.91
CA ILE A 813 -24.27 -12.28 20.21
C ILE A 813 -22.78 -12.69 20.22
N SER A 814 -22.46 -13.95 20.55
CA SER A 814 -21.08 -14.46 20.47
C SER A 814 -20.47 -14.27 19.07
N ILE A 815 -21.29 -14.30 18.01
CA ILE A 815 -20.84 -14.03 16.62
C ILE A 815 -20.24 -12.63 16.51
N LEU A 816 -20.83 -11.62 17.17
CA LEU A 816 -20.40 -10.22 17.12
C LEU A 816 -19.03 -9.98 17.79
N THR A 817 -18.61 -10.88 18.68
CA THR A 817 -17.27 -10.87 19.32
C THR A 817 -16.38 -12.02 18.87
N LEU A 818 -16.82 -12.84 17.89
CA LEU A 818 -16.17 -14.08 17.44
C LEU A 818 -15.77 -15.01 18.62
N GLY A 819 -16.64 -15.12 19.62
CA GLY A 819 -16.43 -15.95 20.80
C GLY A 819 -15.58 -15.33 21.92
N ALA A 820 -15.10 -14.09 21.78
CA ALA A 820 -14.45 -13.40 22.89
C ALA A 820 -15.47 -12.94 23.95
N GLY A 821 -15.14 -13.12 25.24
CA GLY A 821 -15.98 -12.73 26.36
C GLY A 821 -17.17 -13.66 26.67
N THR A 822 -17.37 -14.71 25.88
CA THR A 822 -18.60 -15.53 25.91
C THR A 822 -18.49 -16.75 26.82
N ALA A 823 -17.28 -17.28 27.01
CA ALA A 823 -17.03 -18.51 27.78
C ALA A 823 -17.62 -18.45 29.20
N ALA A 824 -17.51 -17.31 29.90
CA ALA A 824 -18.09 -17.14 31.24
C ALA A 824 -19.64 -17.11 31.21
N ARG A 825 -20.23 -16.54 30.15
CA ARG A 825 -21.69 -16.45 29.94
C ARG A 825 -22.26 -17.83 29.63
N ILE A 826 -21.61 -18.59 28.73
CA ILE A 826 -21.93 -19.99 28.43
C ILE A 826 -21.75 -20.88 29.66
N ALA A 827 -20.68 -20.71 30.44
CA ALA A 827 -20.47 -21.45 31.69
C ALA A 827 -21.59 -21.17 32.72
N ALA A 828 -22.03 -19.91 32.86
CA ALA A 828 -23.15 -19.57 33.74
C ALA A 828 -24.48 -20.21 33.27
N VAL A 829 -24.78 -20.16 31.96
CA VAL A 829 -26.00 -20.75 31.38
C VAL A 829 -26.02 -22.28 31.49
N THR A 830 -24.88 -22.93 31.22
CA THR A 830 -24.76 -24.39 31.35
C THR A 830 -24.80 -24.85 32.81
N ALA A 831 -24.27 -24.06 33.75
CA ALA A 831 -24.40 -24.32 35.19
C ALA A 831 -25.87 -24.27 35.65
N LYS A 832 -26.69 -23.33 35.16
CA LYS A 832 -28.14 -23.28 35.46
C LYS A 832 -28.85 -24.59 35.07
N MET A 833 -28.57 -25.12 33.88
CA MET A 833 -29.16 -26.39 33.43
C MET A 833 -28.70 -27.59 34.27
N ALA A 834 -27.43 -27.61 34.69
CA ALA A 834 -26.89 -28.68 35.52
C ALA A 834 -27.40 -28.67 36.97
N LEU A 835 -27.76 -27.49 37.50
CA LEU A 835 -28.31 -27.31 38.86
C LEU A 835 -29.84 -27.43 38.92
N GLY A 836 -30.50 -27.57 37.77
CA GLY A 836 -31.96 -27.62 37.65
C GLY A 836 -32.62 -28.85 38.29
N THR A 837 -33.87 -28.68 38.72
CA THR A 837 -34.65 -29.71 39.42
C THR A 837 -35.23 -30.75 38.45
N LYS A 838 -34.52 -31.88 38.31
CA LYS A 838 -34.96 -33.05 37.52
C LYS A 838 -36.39 -33.48 37.91
N ARG A 839 -37.30 -33.56 36.93
CA ARG A 839 -38.69 -34.00 37.13
C ARG A 839 -38.83 -35.54 37.19
N VAL A 840 -40.00 -36.02 37.66
CA VAL A 840 -40.20 -37.37 38.24
C VAL A 840 -40.16 -38.52 37.22
N SER A 841 -40.26 -38.26 35.92
CA SER A 841 -40.12 -39.28 34.88
C SER A 841 -38.65 -39.72 34.70
N ASN A 842 -38.37 -41.01 34.90
CA ASN A 842 -37.05 -41.58 34.62
C ASN A 842 -36.86 -41.75 33.10
N LEU A 843 -36.50 -40.67 32.41
CA LEU A 843 -36.17 -40.72 30.99
C LEU A 843 -34.79 -41.36 30.78
N SER A 844 -34.71 -42.39 29.94
CA SER A 844 -33.43 -43.02 29.62
C SER A 844 -32.52 -42.03 28.89
N HIS A 845 -31.21 -42.09 29.15
CA HIS A 845 -30.17 -41.25 28.52
C HIS A 845 -30.23 -39.73 28.80
N ALA A 846 -31.09 -39.26 29.71
CA ALA A 846 -31.24 -37.83 30.01
C ALA A 846 -29.90 -37.12 30.34
N GLU A 847 -29.07 -37.70 31.20
CA GLU A 847 -27.77 -37.11 31.58
C GLU A 847 -26.83 -36.98 30.38
N LYS A 848 -26.83 -37.96 29.47
CA LYS A 848 -26.04 -37.89 28.23
C LYS A 848 -26.55 -36.79 27.28
N ALA A 849 -27.87 -36.60 27.22
CA ALA A 849 -28.47 -35.51 26.44
C ALA A 849 -28.10 -34.13 27.03
N LEU A 850 -28.05 -33.99 28.36
CA LEU A 850 -27.56 -32.76 29.01
C LEU A 850 -26.08 -32.50 28.70
N ASP A 851 -25.21 -33.49 28.85
CA ASP A 851 -23.79 -33.36 28.51
C ASP A 851 -23.62 -32.95 27.04
N THR A 852 -24.35 -33.60 26.13
CA THR A 852 -24.32 -33.30 24.69
C THR A 852 -24.86 -31.90 24.38
N PHE A 853 -25.90 -31.44 25.08
CA PHE A 853 -26.41 -30.07 24.96
C PHE A 853 -25.37 -29.04 25.41
N ILE A 854 -24.72 -29.28 26.55
CA ILE A 854 -23.66 -28.43 27.10
C ILE A 854 -22.48 -28.36 26.12
N ASP A 855 -22.04 -29.50 25.58
CA ASP A 855 -20.90 -29.56 24.67
C ASP A 855 -21.23 -29.02 23.27
N THR A 856 -22.47 -29.17 22.78
CA THR A 856 -22.92 -28.51 21.54
C THR A 856 -22.99 -26.99 21.72
N THR A 857 -23.48 -26.51 22.86
CA THR A 857 -23.54 -25.08 23.20
C THR A 857 -22.15 -24.46 23.26
N LYS A 858 -21.17 -25.17 23.84
CA LYS A 858 -19.76 -24.77 23.78
C LYS A 858 -19.19 -24.83 22.37
N GLY A 859 -19.44 -25.92 21.63
CA GLY A 859 -18.92 -26.11 20.27
C GLY A 859 -19.38 -25.03 19.29
N LEU A 860 -20.62 -24.57 19.40
CA LEU A 860 -21.14 -23.40 18.65
C LEU A 860 -20.39 -22.10 18.95
N VAL A 861 -19.73 -21.98 20.11
CA VAL A 861 -18.89 -20.84 20.48
C VAL A 861 -17.42 -21.09 20.14
N ASP A 862 -16.91 -22.30 20.36
CA ASP A 862 -15.52 -22.67 20.07
C ASP A 862 -15.21 -22.58 18.57
N VAL A 863 -16.17 -22.94 17.70
CA VAL A 863 -16.04 -22.81 16.23
C VAL A 863 -15.88 -21.34 15.78
N LEU A 864 -16.28 -20.36 16.60
CA LEU A 864 -16.08 -18.94 16.28
C LEU A 864 -14.59 -18.56 16.24
N GLN A 865 -13.71 -19.32 16.89
CA GLN A 865 -12.26 -19.18 16.72
C GLN A 865 -11.78 -19.56 15.31
N ASP A 866 -12.48 -20.45 14.61
CA ASP A 866 -12.23 -20.75 13.20
C ASP A 866 -12.86 -19.69 12.28
N TYR A 867 -13.98 -19.08 12.70
CA TYR A 867 -14.50 -17.87 12.03
C TYR A 867 -13.56 -16.66 12.17
N ASP A 868 -12.82 -16.51 13.28
CA ASP A 868 -11.75 -15.49 13.42
C ASP A 868 -10.61 -15.70 12.41
N LYS A 869 -10.12 -16.94 12.28
CA LYS A 869 -9.12 -17.33 11.27
C LYS A 869 -9.66 -17.17 9.83
N LEU A 870 -10.97 -17.31 9.63
CA LEU A 870 -11.63 -17.05 8.35
C LEU A 870 -11.75 -15.55 8.07
N ALA A 871 -12.03 -14.73 9.08
CA ALA A 871 -12.09 -13.28 8.93
C ALA A 871 -10.73 -12.69 8.49
N ASP A 872 -9.63 -13.19 9.05
CA ASP A 872 -8.27 -12.82 8.63
C ASP A 872 -8.01 -13.12 7.14
N LYS A 873 -8.67 -14.14 6.56
CA LYS A 873 -8.62 -14.43 5.12
C LYS A 873 -9.56 -13.52 4.31
N LEU A 874 -10.77 -13.25 4.81
CA LEU A 874 -11.74 -12.38 4.15
C LEU A 874 -11.25 -10.92 4.03
N ILE A 875 -10.45 -10.45 5.00
CA ILE A 875 -9.78 -9.14 4.97
C ILE A 875 -8.80 -9.00 3.78
N LYS A 876 -8.29 -10.12 3.24
CA LYS A 876 -7.36 -10.19 2.10
C LYS A 876 -8.05 -10.36 0.75
N ARG A 877 -9.39 -10.32 0.71
CA ARG A 877 -10.21 -10.33 -0.52
C ARG A 877 -10.16 -8.95 -1.20
N PRO A 878 -10.14 -8.86 -2.54
CA PRO A 878 -10.10 -7.56 -3.22
C PRO A 878 -11.39 -6.74 -2.96
N LEU A 879 -11.23 -5.46 -2.64
CA LEU A 879 -12.35 -4.53 -2.39
C LEU A 879 -12.54 -3.49 -3.52
N GLY A 880 -11.70 -3.54 -4.56
CA GLY A 880 -11.79 -2.67 -5.74
C GLY A 880 -10.80 -1.51 -5.74
N THR A 881 -11.19 -0.39 -6.34
CA THR A 881 -10.30 0.74 -6.58
C THR A 881 -11.04 2.06 -6.43
N THR A 882 -10.44 3.02 -5.72
CA THR A 882 -10.91 4.42 -5.64
C THR A 882 -9.83 5.38 -6.15
N LYS A 883 -10.23 6.61 -6.50
CA LYS A 883 -9.35 7.64 -7.03
C LYS A 883 -9.61 8.98 -6.35
N GLY A 884 -8.56 9.78 -6.24
CA GLY A 884 -8.60 11.15 -5.77
C GLY A 884 -7.34 11.89 -6.20
N ARG A 885 -6.97 12.94 -5.48
CA ARG A 885 -5.83 13.81 -5.78
C ARG A 885 -4.82 13.82 -4.64
N GLY A 886 -3.68 14.46 -4.87
CA GLY A 886 -2.79 14.87 -3.79
C GLY A 886 -3.38 16.03 -2.97
N ASN A 887 -2.94 16.12 -1.71
CA ASN A 887 -3.33 17.06 -0.67
C ASN A 887 -4.80 16.95 -0.19
N GLU A 888 -5.41 15.75 -0.27
CA GLU A 888 -6.75 15.48 0.25
C GLU A 888 -6.84 14.11 0.98
N THR A 889 -7.97 13.89 1.68
CA THR A 889 -8.32 12.57 2.22
C THR A 889 -9.21 11.83 1.21
N ILE A 890 -8.72 10.72 0.66
CA ILE A 890 -9.49 9.83 -0.22
C ILE A 890 -10.28 8.86 0.66
N THR A 891 -11.61 8.94 0.60
CA THR A 891 -12.49 8.01 1.32
C THR A 891 -12.95 6.88 0.41
N MET A 892 -12.74 5.64 0.83
CA MET A 892 -13.45 4.46 0.33
C MET A 892 -14.55 4.10 1.33
N THR A 893 -15.75 3.83 0.82
CA THR A 893 -16.87 3.33 1.62
C THR A 893 -17.29 1.97 1.08
N LYS A 894 -17.19 0.92 1.90
CA LYS A 894 -17.71 -0.41 1.57
C LYS A 894 -19.22 -0.42 1.81
N ALA A 895 -19.99 -0.54 0.74
CA ALA A 895 -21.45 -0.59 0.82
C ALA A 895 -21.93 -1.82 1.61
N ASN A 896 -22.89 -1.62 2.50
CA ASN A 896 -23.61 -2.70 3.16
C ASN A 896 -24.66 -3.25 2.19
N ILE A 897 -24.53 -4.53 1.83
CA ILE A 897 -25.46 -5.21 0.92
C ILE A 897 -26.30 -6.17 1.73
N LYS A 898 -27.58 -5.83 1.93
CA LYS A 898 -28.56 -6.75 2.52
C LYS A 898 -28.89 -7.86 1.51
N ARG A 899 -29.05 -9.10 1.98
CA ARG A 899 -29.33 -10.26 1.12
C ARG A 899 -30.79 -10.28 0.65
N ASP A 900 -30.98 -10.55 -0.64
CA ASP A 900 -32.32 -10.67 -1.27
C ASP A 900 -32.95 -12.04 -0.96
N GLY A 901 -34.05 -12.06 -0.20
CA GLY A 901 -34.74 -13.30 0.20
C GLY A 901 -35.80 -13.70 -0.82
N LYS A 902 -35.38 -14.32 -1.94
CA LYS A 902 -36.29 -14.87 -2.95
C LYS A 902 -36.64 -16.31 -2.62
N CYS A 903 -37.94 -16.63 -2.68
CA CYS A 903 -38.43 -18.00 -2.50
C CYS A 903 -37.70 -18.97 -3.44
N ARG A 904 -36.97 -19.96 -2.91
CA ARG A 904 -36.20 -20.92 -3.72
C ARG A 904 -37.06 -21.70 -4.73
N LEU A 905 -38.33 -21.93 -4.41
CA LEU A 905 -39.26 -22.69 -5.26
C LEU A 905 -39.80 -21.93 -6.48
N CYS A 906 -40.09 -20.62 -6.35
CA CYS A 906 -40.78 -19.85 -7.40
C CYS A 906 -40.07 -18.54 -7.79
N GLN A 907 -38.92 -18.24 -7.17
CA GLN A 907 -38.09 -17.05 -7.40
C GLN A 907 -38.80 -15.69 -7.16
N SER A 908 -39.97 -15.74 -6.49
CA SER A 908 -40.72 -14.56 -6.07
C SER A 908 -40.02 -13.82 -4.94
N ASN A 909 -40.03 -12.49 -5.02
CA ASN A 909 -39.63 -11.58 -3.93
C ASN A 909 -40.83 -11.15 -3.04
N LYS A 910 -42.04 -11.64 -3.32
CA LYS A 910 -43.27 -11.27 -2.57
C LYS A 910 -43.54 -12.13 -1.34
N HIS A 911 -42.84 -13.27 -1.21
CA HIS A 911 -42.94 -14.17 -0.08
C HIS A 911 -41.66 -15.01 0.01
N ARG A 912 -41.36 -15.52 1.21
CA ARG A 912 -40.33 -16.54 1.44
C ARG A 912 -40.88 -17.94 1.11
N THR A 913 -40.01 -18.94 1.06
CA THR A 913 -40.45 -20.32 0.81
C THR A 913 -41.29 -20.87 1.97
N PRO A 914 -42.57 -21.24 1.78
CA PRO A 914 -43.35 -21.82 2.86
C PRO A 914 -42.74 -23.16 3.31
N ARG A 915 -42.46 -23.37 4.61
CA ARG A 915 -42.03 -24.68 5.13
C ARG A 915 -43.11 -25.77 5.00
N TYR A 916 -44.38 -25.37 4.87
CA TYR A 916 -45.51 -26.29 4.72
C TYR A 916 -46.10 -26.24 3.32
N GLY A 917 -46.20 -27.39 2.66
CA GLY A 917 -47.22 -27.60 1.64
C GLY A 917 -48.59 -27.77 2.32
N ARG A 918 -49.39 -26.70 2.42
CA ARG A 918 -50.81 -26.81 2.78
C ARG A 918 -51.62 -27.15 1.53
N GLY A 919 -52.11 -28.38 1.45
CA GLY A 919 -53.07 -28.79 0.43
C GLY A 919 -53.43 -30.27 0.48
N GLU A 920 -54.69 -30.56 0.79
CA GLU A 920 -55.32 -31.76 0.23
C GLU A 920 -55.50 -31.56 -1.27
N LEU A 921 -55.23 -32.59 -2.07
CA LEU A 921 -55.58 -32.62 -3.49
C LEU A 921 -57.00 -33.15 -3.62
N GLU A 922 -57.99 -32.24 -3.68
CA GLU A 922 -59.31 -32.61 -4.21
C GLU A 922 -59.18 -32.94 -5.70
N TYR A 923 -59.33 -34.22 -6.03
CA TYR A 923 -59.55 -34.66 -7.41
C TYR A 923 -61.03 -34.44 -7.77
N ILE A 924 -61.27 -33.67 -8.83
CA ILE A 924 -62.55 -33.59 -9.56
C ILE A 924 -62.49 -34.54 -10.76
#